data_AF-A0A9Q9CCY3-F1
#
_entry.id   AF-A0A9Q9CCY3-F1
#
_cell.length_a   1.000
_cell.length_b   1.000
_cell.length_c   1.000
_cell.angle_alpha   90.00
_cell.angle_beta   90.00
_cell.angle_gamma   90.00
#
_symmetry.space_group_name_H-M   'P 1'
#
loop_
_entity.id
_entity.type
_entity.pdbx_description
1 polymer ?
#
loop_
_entity_poly.entity_id
_entity_poly.type
_entity_poly.pdbx_seq_one_letter_code
_entity_poly.pdbx_strand_id
1 'polypeptide(L)'
;MSDSSEEEIINISRRGRQTVKKRVLEDLFEEDDNAASEESISSIDYGDRDSLFFEIFGTGEEYGYVLEDERGELDEGIADGDLVTPKDESIDPNKVYEYAMNSMQVNSESLKKVIELLGKGYSIHFVLLHNSVEDIGIEEGYKIVDIFNEYREFMGLKKKINEKYGDDELLQNIEIVHALKWYSRYKKHLQKDLKLPQELLSVEDFCENIRMKKRIHEPQDSSSFLGFDNESELVQRISLHPLFRSALYMIFKNHGIRNDKNELQVRDDIIRKNLVDFYLSDISYDDPWNRCRERIVRSSIEKVSKEVIIPLVLEEMRLEETKKNVFTEVVDRIVNGSIGIKREGTHVCGVTKEKKYLKAVIVNFEGDLVDCTTVREEEEDELLKFIGEFNPCCTAVSGFTTSIRYLMKTLSQWNPLYVENKIGQMKSEGTYSFCYNIARLIQCPEIEYSDMLNKNIMYIQEVLPRNLMVETIKRGILTAISIVGVDVNYLLNNKRKEGLLSLIPISDTLRDSLSNLKYVAKLEDLQDLCESEEEYINLTTYLRIYPEVLPRGSRNEVLDSTPVHPKNYGIARRLCTDLCNEESVGGKAVDSVKKALSNDKEILRISDSNIQKLEDPMAINVYKTLLDSDRSIYSGLPDHLIFEELTGSGPDMIGKIIEGRISKCGPTYYLLSSDSTSAAIYIKKHRDQEELFLNQLVTVKIQYMNDFLLSYTANIVTSEKKPHHSRFMTHPLFKDFNSEESERYLRDNSSSILLRRSRRDGSPVVVLKVSDDIYVHIKIQEAEKYYYKEDSYDDLDEFISRTAKKMLTNFKSIKSHKYYFEDEEKLLEYLNQGGSYIRYGFCFSKKYPGKLCMMYRDGYNRKEYITVEDYLVYEGKNFASLDEFVRYKKSL
;
A
#
# COMPACT_ATOMS: atom_id res chain seq x y z
N MET A 1 -44.28 -8.00 58.53
CA MET A 1 -43.73 -9.01 59.46
C MET A 1 -43.05 -10.05 58.58
N SER A 2 -41.72 -10.14 58.70
CA SER A 2 -40.79 -11.30 58.52
C SER A 2 -41.34 -12.58 57.86
N ASP A 3 -40.65 -13.33 56.99
CA ASP A 3 -39.24 -13.45 56.56
C ASP A 3 -39.18 -14.42 55.35
N SER A 4 -38.07 -14.37 54.56
CA SER A 4 -37.34 -15.51 53.92
C SER A 4 -38.10 -16.40 52.88
N SER A 5 -37.57 -16.99 51.80
CA SER A 5 -36.23 -17.36 51.29
C SER A 5 -36.36 -17.85 49.83
N GLU A 6 -35.33 -17.57 49.03
CA GLU A 6 -34.62 -18.41 48.02
C GLU A 6 -35.32 -19.35 46.99
N GLU A 7 -34.73 -19.26 45.78
CA GLU A 7 -34.51 -20.28 44.72
C GLU A 7 -35.65 -20.67 43.75
N GLU A 8 -35.57 -20.15 42.52
CA GLU A 8 -36.05 -20.85 41.31
C GLU A 8 -34.90 -21.01 40.30
N ILE A 9 -34.45 -22.26 40.18
CA ILE A 9 -33.46 -22.77 39.23
C ILE A 9 -34.15 -23.12 37.90
N ILE A 10 -33.44 -22.76 36.82
CA ILE A 10 -33.77 -22.91 35.40
C ILE A 10 -34.12 -24.35 35.00
N ASN A 11 -35.30 -24.54 34.41
CA ASN A 11 -35.74 -25.76 33.74
C ASN A 11 -35.24 -25.81 32.28
N ILE A 12 -34.27 -26.67 31.98
CA ILE A 12 -33.98 -27.14 30.61
C ILE A 12 -34.50 -28.58 30.49
N SER A 13 -35.52 -28.80 29.64
CA SER A 13 -35.95 -30.14 29.23
C SER A 13 -36.22 -30.27 27.73
N ARG A 14 -35.26 -30.93 27.06
CA ARG A 14 -35.36 -31.99 26.02
C ARG A 14 -36.53 -32.01 25.01
N ARG A 15 -36.15 -32.09 23.71
CA ARG A 15 -36.54 -33.10 22.67
C ARG A 15 -35.92 -32.64 21.32
N GLY A 16 -35.35 -33.44 20.42
CA GLY A 16 -35.14 -34.88 20.29
C GLY A 16 -34.21 -35.16 19.09
N ARG A 17 -33.54 -36.31 19.10
CA ARG A 17 -32.58 -36.78 18.08
C ARG A 17 -33.25 -37.16 16.75
N GLN A 18 -32.67 -36.76 15.62
CA GLN A 18 -32.79 -37.51 14.35
C GLN A 18 -31.47 -37.53 13.57
N THR A 19 -30.86 -38.71 13.56
CA THR A 19 -29.97 -39.35 12.56
C THR A 19 -29.33 -38.52 11.45
N VAL A 20 -28.00 -38.41 11.51
CA VAL A 20 -27.10 -37.97 10.44
C VAL A 20 -27.03 -39.05 9.34
N LYS A 21 -27.39 -38.71 8.10
CA LYS A 21 -27.03 -39.47 6.89
C LYS A 21 -25.80 -38.82 6.25
N LYS A 22 -24.73 -39.61 6.07
CA LYS A 22 -23.63 -39.30 5.16
C LYS A 22 -24.18 -39.11 3.74
N ARG A 23 -23.93 -37.96 3.12
CA ARG A 23 -23.99 -37.80 1.66
C ARG A 23 -22.59 -37.56 1.13
N VAL A 24 -22.35 -38.19 -0.02
CA VAL A 24 -21.09 -38.41 -0.71
C VAL A 24 -20.78 -37.17 -1.57
N LEU A 25 -19.48 -36.83 -1.64
CA LEU A 25 -18.88 -35.66 -2.31
C LEU A 25 -18.79 -35.80 -3.85
N GLU A 26 -19.78 -36.40 -4.51
CA GLU A 26 -19.71 -36.68 -5.96
C GLU A 26 -20.66 -35.84 -6.84
N ASP A 27 -21.55 -35.01 -6.28
CA ASP A 27 -22.53 -34.22 -7.07
C ASP A 27 -22.10 -32.76 -7.35
N LEU A 28 -20.80 -32.42 -7.24
CA LEU A 28 -20.30 -31.04 -7.43
C LEU A 28 -19.65 -30.77 -8.80
N PHE A 29 -19.61 -31.76 -9.70
CA PHE A 29 -18.94 -31.65 -11.00
C PHE A 29 -19.71 -32.33 -12.15
N GLU A 30 -21.01 -32.09 -12.27
CA GLU A 30 -21.71 -32.37 -13.53
C GLU A 30 -22.06 -31.04 -14.22
N GLU A 31 -21.40 -30.81 -15.35
CA GLU A 31 -21.69 -29.76 -16.33
C GLU A 31 -22.97 -30.13 -17.08
N ASP A 32 -24.03 -29.32 -16.96
CA ASP A 32 -25.21 -29.42 -17.82
C ASP A 32 -25.20 -28.27 -18.84
N ASP A 33 -24.81 -28.63 -20.07
CA ASP A 33 -25.08 -27.91 -21.31
C ASP A 33 -26.59 -27.84 -21.56
N ASN A 34 -27.20 -26.65 -21.50
CA ASN A 34 -28.42 -26.35 -22.26
C ASN A 34 -28.57 -24.84 -22.56
N ALA A 35 -28.81 -24.55 -23.84
CA ALA A 35 -28.96 -23.22 -24.41
C ALA A 35 -30.43 -22.73 -24.44
N ALA A 36 -30.58 -21.39 -24.48
CA ALA A 36 -31.80 -20.56 -24.61
C ALA A 36 -32.67 -20.41 -23.34
N SER A 37 -33.22 -19.24 -22.97
CA SER A 37 -33.62 -18.06 -23.74
C SER A 37 -33.52 -16.75 -22.93
N GLU A 38 -33.39 -15.63 -23.64
CA GLU A 38 -33.60 -14.28 -23.11
C GLU A 38 -35.05 -14.10 -22.63
N GLU A 39 -35.26 -13.78 -21.35
CA GLU A 39 -36.35 -12.91 -20.88
C GLU A 39 -36.13 -12.55 -19.39
N SER A 40 -35.99 -11.24 -19.13
CA SER A 40 -36.30 -10.52 -17.89
C SER A 40 -36.01 -11.19 -16.54
N ILE A 41 -34.85 -10.88 -15.94
CA ILE A 41 -34.67 -10.89 -14.48
C ILE A 41 -34.21 -9.49 -14.06
N SER A 42 -35.16 -8.57 -14.01
CA SER A 42 -35.07 -7.39 -13.15
C SER A 42 -35.42 -7.80 -11.72
N SER A 43 -34.72 -7.22 -10.74
CA SER A 43 -34.87 -7.42 -9.29
C SER A 43 -34.55 -8.81 -8.76
N ILE A 44 -33.25 -9.12 -8.65
CA ILE A 44 -32.76 -9.97 -7.57
C ILE A 44 -32.12 -9.02 -6.56
N ASP A 45 -32.76 -8.91 -5.40
CA ASP A 45 -32.30 -8.18 -4.24
C ASP A 45 -31.04 -8.88 -3.71
N TYR A 46 -29.91 -8.17 -3.69
CA TYR A 46 -28.60 -8.74 -3.31
C TYR A 46 -28.43 -8.88 -1.79
N GLY A 47 -29.48 -8.73 -0.98
CA GLY A 47 -29.42 -8.77 0.48
C GLY A 47 -29.30 -10.16 1.10
N ASP A 48 -29.71 -11.23 0.41
CA ASP A 48 -29.86 -12.56 1.04
C ASP A 48 -28.62 -13.48 0.93
N ARG A 49 -27.59 -13.12 0.17
CA ARG A 49 -26.35 -13.94 0.07
C ARG A 49 -25.40 -13.76 1.26
N ASP A 50 -25.48 -12.64 1.95
CA ASP A 50 -24.64 -12.37 3.12
C ASP A 50 -25.06 -13.25 4.31
N SER A 51 -26.36 -13.50 4.47
CA SER A 51 -26.91 -14.33 5.55
C SER A 51 -26.34 -15.76 5.53
N LEU A 52 -26.36 -16.43 4.38
CA LEU A 52 -25.87 -17.82 4.27
C LEU A 52 -24.34 -17.91 4.40
N PHE A 53 -23.63 -16.86 3.97
CA PHE A 53 -22.17 -16.78 4.11
C PHE A 53 -21.75 -16.63 5.58
N PHE A 54 -22.41 -15.75 6.33
CA PHE A 54 -22.21 -15.60 7.77
C PHE A 54 -22.73 -16.81 8.57
N GLU A 55 -23.73 -17.53 8.08
CA GLU A 55 -24.24 -18.75 8.72
C GLU A 55 -23.31 -19.96 8.52
N ILE A 56 -22.58 -20.03 7.40
CA ILE A 56 -21.63 -21.12 7.11
C ILE A 56 -20.22 -20.84 7.66
N PHE A 57 -19.76 -19.60 7.61
CA PHE A 57 -18.37 -19.23 7.94
C PHE A 57 -18.22 -18.34 9.19
N GLY A 58 -19.33 -17.93 9.82
CA GLY A 58 -19.32 -16.98 10.93
C GLY A 58 -18.92 -15.57 10.50
N THR A 59 -19.05 -14.60 11.42
CA THR A 59 -18.70 -13.18 11.17
C THR A 59 -17.19 -12.89 11.25
N GLY A 60 -16.38 -13.91 11.52
CA GLY A 60 -14.96 -13.75 11.85
C GLY A 60 -14.69 -13.41 13.32
N GLU A 61 -15.67 -12.84 14.04
CA GLU A 61 -15.55 -12.53 15.48
C GLU A 61 -15.48 -13.81 16.33
N GLU A 62 -16.11 -14.89 15.86
CA GLU A 62 -16.11 -16.21 16.47
C GLU A 62 -14.72 -16.88 16.49
N TYR A 63 -13.73 -16.36 15.76
CA TYR A 63 -12.36 -16.85 15.79
C TYR A 63 -11.42 -15.98 16.63
N GLY A 64 -11.95 -14.93 17.29
CA GLY A 64 -11.20 -14.02 18.16
C GLY A 64 -10.46 -14.75 19.29
N TYR A 65 -11.06 -15.79 19.87
CA TYR A 65 -10.45 -16.56 20.95
C TYR A 65 -9.20 -17.36 20.52
N VAL A 66 -8.99 -17.60 19.22
CA VAL A 66 -7.78 -18.28 18.71
C VAL A 66 -6.58 -17.33 18.66
N LEU A 67 -6.82 -16.01 18.66
CA LEU A 67 -5.79 -14.96 18.69
C LEU A 67 -5.69 -14.25 20.05
N GLU A 68 -6.63 -14.50 20.97
CA GLU A 68 -6.62 -13.94 22.33
C GLU A 68 -5.56 -14.58 23.24
N ASP A 69 -5.14 -15.82 22.97
CA ASP A 69 -4.08 -16.49 23.74
C ASP A 69 -2.69 -15.83 23.59
N GLU A 70 -2.50 -14.94 22.59
CA GLU A 70 -1.26 -14.15 22.42
C GLU A 70 -1.40 -12.67 22.86
N ARG A 71 -2.59 -12.21 23.27
CA ARG A 71 -2.85 -10.84 23.78
C ARG A 71 -3.00 -10.75 25.30
N GLY A 72 -2.50 -11.74 26.05
CA GLY A 72 -2.70 -11.89 27.49
C GLY A 72 -2.04 -10.86 28.43
N GLU A 73 -1.59 -9.69 27.96
CA GLU A 73 -0.89 -8.71 28.81
C GLU A 73 -1.51 -7.30 28.88
N LEU A 74 -2.47 -6.95 28.01
CA LEU A 74 -3.03 -5.58 27.97
C LEU A 74 -4.48 -5.46 28.48
N ASP A 75 -5.31 -6.52 28.41
CA ASP A 75 -6.76 -6.41 28.68
C ASP A 75 -7.29 -7.20 29.90
N GLU A 76 -6.45 -7.96 30.62
CA GLU A 76 -6.91 -8.65 31.82
C GLU A 76 -6.98 -7.73 33.06
N GLY A 77 -7.91 -6.78 33.05
CA GLY A 77 -8.20 -6.06 34.28
C GLY A 77 -9.11 -4.85 34.25
N ILE A 78 -10.04 -4.68 33.30
CA ILE A 78 -11.29 -3.90 33.44
C ILE A 78 -12.20 -4.36 32.29
N ALA A 79 -13.42 -4.80 32.60
CA ALA A 79 -14.42 -5.07 31.57
C ALA A 79 -14.80 -3.74 30.88
N ASP A 80 -14.83 -3.75 29.55
CA ASP A 80 -15.07 -2.59 28.68
C ASP A 80 -16.56 -2.18 28.61
N GLY A 81 -17.18 -2.06 29.79
CA GLY A 81 -18.54 -1.56 29.97
C GLY A 81 -18.53 -0.40 30.96
N ASP A 82 -18.94 0.77 30.50
CA ASP A 82 -19.06 2.04 31.24
C ASP A 82 -17.80 2.91 31.35
N LEU A 83 -17.23 3.30 30.20
CA LEU A 83 -16.51 4.57 30.05
C LEU A 83 -17.52 5.73 29.97
N VAL A 84 -18.17 6.04 31.10
CA VAL A 84 -18.81 7.35 31.26
C VAL A 84 -17.69 8.36 31.49
N THR A 85 -17.42 9.21 30.49
CA THR A 85 -16.59 10.41 30.65
C THR A 85 -17.11 11.23 31.85
N PRO A 86 -16.33 11.44 32.92
CA PRO A 86 -16.75 12.28 34.02
C PRO A 86 -16.95 13.71 33.49
N LYS A 87 -18.17 14.25 33.65
CA LYS A 87 -18.44 15.67 33.41
C LYS A 87 -17.71 16.50 34.48
N ASP A 88 -16.92 17.46 34.02
CA ASP A 88 -16.40 18.64 34.73
C ASP A 88 -15.97 18.47 36.19
N GLU A 89 -14.82 17.82 36.42
CA GLU A 89 -13.95 18.20 37.53
C GLU A 89 -13.00 19.30 37.00
N SER A 90 -12.94 20.46 37.68
CA SER A 90 -12.06 21.56 37.31
C SER A 90 -10.59 21.11 37.40
N ILE A 91 -9.95 20.92 36.25
CA ILE A 91 -8.54 20.51 36.18
C ILE A 91 -7.65 21.71 36.50
N ASP A 92 -6.73 21.55 37.45
CA ASP A 92 -5.73 22.57 37.78
C ASP A 92 -4.63 22.62 36.69
N PRO A 93 -4.53 23.72 35.92
CA PRO A 93 -3.55 23.84 34.83
C PRO A 93 -2.10 23.70 35.30
N ASN A 94 -1.78 24.04 36.55
CA ASN A 94 -0.42 23.92 37.07
C ASN A 94 0.02 22.46 37.21
N LYS A 95 -0.90 21.58 37.61
CA LYS A 95 -0.61 20.14 37.74
C LYS A 95 -0.48 19.46 36.37
N VAL A 96 -1.28 19.89 35.40
CA VAL A 96 -1.11 19.43 34.01
C VAL A 96 0.23 19.89 33.45
N TYR A 97 0.66 21.11 33.77
CA TYR A 97 1.97 21.62 33.39
C TYR A 97 3.11 20.80 34.00
N GLU A 98 3.05 20.48 35.30
CA GLU A 98 4.02 19.60 35.96
C GLU A 98 4.06 18.21 35.29
N TYR A 99 2.90 17.65 34.97
CA TYR A 99 2.77 16.38 34.27
C TYR A 99 3.36 16.43 32.84
N ALA A 100 3.11 17.51 32.09
CA ALA A 100 3.60 17.71 30.74
C ALA A 100 5.13 17.92 30.68
N MET A 101 5.70 18.64 31.64
CA MET A 101 7.15 18.89 31.75
C MET A 101 7.97 17.60 31.89
N ASN A 102 7.39 16.55 32.44
CA ASN A 102 8.04 15.24 32.56
C ASN A 102 8.05 14.45 31.23
N SER A 103 7.18 14.83 30.29
CA SER A 103 6.90 14.07 29.07
C SER A 103 7.33 14.79 27.78
N MET A 104 7.60 16.09 27.83
CA MET A 104 7.92 16.91 26.66
C MET A 104 9.22 17.70 26.82
N GLN A 105 9.95 17.88 25.71
CA GLN A 105 11.10 18.78 25.61
C GLN A 105 10.69 20.05 24.86
N VAL A 106 9.94 20.94 25.52
CA VAL A 106 9.43 22.20 24.95
C VAL A 106 9.79 23.38 25.86
N ASN A 107 9.86 24.59 25.32
CA ASN A 107 10.05 25.81 26.10
C ASN A 107 8.99 25.93 27.21
N SER A 108 9.45 26.08 28.46
CA SER A 108 8.66 26.17 29.68
C SER A 108 7.59 27.27 29.64
N GLU A 109 7.90 28.44 29.07
CA GLU A 109 7.00 29.59 29.05
C GLU A 109 5.85 29.39 28.05
N SER A 110 6.18 28.98 26.81
CA SER A 110 5.19 28.67 25.77
C SER A 110 4.28 27.52 26.20
N LEU A 111 4.83 26.46 26.80
CA LEU A 111 4.05 25.32 27.30
C LEU A 111 3.03 25.74 28.36
N LYS A 112 3.46 26.53 29.34
CA LYS A 112 2.59 27.04 30.41
C LYS A 112 1.43 27.87 29.83
N LYS A 113 1.74 28.78 28.91
CA LYS A 113 0.74 29.63 28.24
C LYS A 113 -0.29 28.81 27.46
N VAL A 114 0.14 27.78 26.72
CA VAL A 114 -0.78 26.89 25.99
C VAL A 114 -1.70 26.16 26.96
N ILE A 115 -1.16 25.55 28.02
CA ILE A 115 -1.95 24.80 29.01
C ILE A 115 -2.94 25.71 29.75
N GLU A 116 -2.56 26.93 30.11
CA GLU A 116 -3.46 27.91 30.71
C GLU A 116 -4.64 28.28 29.79
N LEU A 117 -4.38 28.46 28.49
CA LEU A 117 -5.43 28.81 27.54
C LEU A 117 -6.33 27.61 27.21
N LEU A 118 -5.78 26.40 27.07
CA LEU A 118 -6.56 25.17 26.93
C LEU A 118 -7.43 24.94 28.17
N GLY A 119 -6.91 25.20 29.37
CA GLY A 119 -7.67 25.11 30.62
C GLY A 119 -8.83 26.09 30.73
N LYS A 120 -8.79 27.20 29.97
CA LYS A 120 -9.91 28.15 29.83
C LYS A 120 -10.95 27.71 28.79
N GLY A 121 -10.69 26.66 28.01
CA GLY A 121 -11.60 26.16 26.97
C GLY A 121 -11.32 26.69 25.56
N TYR A 122 -10.19 27.39 25.33
CA TYR A 122 -9.81 27.80 23.98
C TYR A 122 -9.33 26.60 23.14
N SER A 123 -9.61 26.63 21.84
CA SER A 123 -9.13 25.63 20.88
C SER A 123 -7.62 25.74 20.67
N ILE A 124 -6.96 24.62 20.40
CA ILE A 124 -5.51 24.61 20.13
C ILE A 124 -5.16 25.49 18.91
N HIS A 125 -6.04 25.54 17.91
CA HIS A 125 -5.87 26.36 16.72
C HIS A 125 -5.87 27.86 17.04
N PHE A 126 -6.81 28.33 17.87
CA PHE A 126 -6.82 29.71 18.32
C PHE A 126 -5.56 30.05 19.12
N VAL A 127 -5.17 29.16 20.03
CA VAL A 127 -4.00 29.34 20.90
C VAL A 127 -2.73 29.51 20.07
N LEU A 128 -2.48 28.59 19.13
CA LEU A 128 -1.25 28.62 18.33
C LEU A 128 -1.26 29.72 17.27
N LEU A 129 -2.37 29.93 16.55
CA LEU A 129 -2.42 30.87 15.44
C LEU A 129 -2.56 32.33 15.88
N HIS A 130 -3.21 32.61 17.02
CA HIS A 130 -3.67 33.97 17.35
C HIS A 130 -3.20 34.53 18.69
N ASN A 131 -2.41 33.80 19.49
CA ASN A 131 -1.95 34.26 20.81
C ASN A 131 -0.42 34.40 20.93
N SER A 132 0.33 34.47 19.83
CA SER A 132 1.80 34.63 19.84
C SER A 132 2.49 33.59 20.71
N VAL A 133 2.26 32.32 20.37
CA VAL A 133 3.01 31.20 20.93
C VAL A 133 4.14 30.89 19.95
N GLU A 134 5.36 31.16 20.36
CA GLU A 134 6.56 30.82 19.59
C GLU A 134 7.05 29.42 20.02
N ASP A 135 7.67 28.70 19.09
CA ASP A 135 8.31 27.38 19.30
C ASP A 135 7.40 26.15 19.49
N ILE A 136 6.08 26.27 19.36
CA ILE A 136 5.16 25.11 19.43
C ILE A 136 4.42 24.97 18.10
N GLY A 137 4.70 23.88 17.37
CA GLY A 137 3.98 23.50 16.16
C GLY A 137 2.63 22.85 16.47
N ILE A 138 1.84 22.60 15.42
CA ILE A 138 0.52 21.97 15.57
C ILE A 138 0.62 20.53 16.07
N GLU A 139 1.66 19.78 15.69
CA GLU A 139 1.90 18.43 16.16
C GLU A 139 2.17 18.41 17.67
N GLU A 140 3.05 19.29 18.15
CA GLU A 140 3.31 19.48 19.59
C GLU A 140 2.07 19.98 20.32
N GLY A 141 1.29 20.89 19.71
CA GLY A 141 0.02 21.37 20.25
C GLY A 141 -0.97 20.24 20.52
N TYR A 142 -1.14 19.32 19.56
CA TYR A 142 -2.00 18.14 19.77
C TYR A 142 -1.44 17.16 20.78
N LYS A 143 -0.11 17.00 20.88
CA LYS A 143 0.51 16.24 21.98
C LYS A 143 0.16 16.85 23.33
N ILE A 144 0.14 18.18 23.46
CA ILE A 144 -0.29 18.85 24.70
C ILE A 144 -1.77 18.57 24.99
N VAL A 145 -2.64 18.57 23.97
CA VAL A 145 -4.05 18.18 24.12
C VAL A 145 -4.19 16.73 24.57
N ASP A 146 -3.40 15.81 23.99
CA ASP A 146 -3.38 14.40 24.38
C ASP A 146 -2.93 14.23 25.83
N ILE A 147 -1.88 14.95 26.25
CA ILE A 147 -1.41 14.97 27.65
C ILE A 147 -2.49 15.51 28.58
N PHE A 148 -3.23 16.54 28.17
CA PHE A 148 -4.33 17.09 28.97
C PHE A 148 -5.44 16.05 29.19
N ASN A 149 -5.79 15.29 28.15
CA ASN A 149 -6.76 14.21 28.24
C ASN A 149 -6.23 13.00 29.03
N GLU A 150 -4.96 12.62 28.83
CA GLU A 150 -4.27 11.57 29.57
C GLU A 150 -4.24 11.89 31.06
N TYR A 151 -3.96 13.14 31.44
CA TYR A 151 -3.98 13.58 32.83
C TYR A 151 -5.38 13.47 33.45
N ARG A 152 -6.44 13.75 32.67
CA ARG A 152 -7.82 13.54 33.12
C ARG A 152 -8.10 12.06 33.38
N GLU A 153 -7.66 11.19 32.47
CA GLU A 153 -7.77 9.73 32.64
C GLU A 153 -6.97 9.25 33.87
N PHE A 154 -5.74 9.74 34.03
CA PHE A 154 -4.85 9.46 35.14
C PHE A 154 -5.53 9.75 36.49
N MET A 155 -6.13 10.93 36.64
CA MET A 155 -6.82 11.33 37.87
C MET A 155 -8.04 10.44 38.13
N GLY A 156 -8.81 10.11 37.10
CA GLY A 156 -9.95 9.21 37.20
C GLY A 156 -9.55 7.80 37.64
N LEU A 157 -8.50 7.24 37.04
CA LEU A 157 -7.96 5.92 37.41
C LEU A 157 -7.35 5.92 38.81
N LYS A 158 -6.58 6.95 39.18
CA LYS A 158 -5.98 7.08 40.51
C LYS A 158 -7.04 7.10 41.59
N LYS A 159 -8.16 7.83 41.36
CA LYS A 159 -9.33 7.84 42.26
C LYS A 159 -9.96 6.45 42.40
N LYS A 160 -10.25 5.76 41.30
CA LYS A 160 -10.80 4.38 41.32
C LYS A 160 -9.91 3.38 42.05
N ILE A 161 -8.59 3.47 41.85
CA ILE A 161 -7.62 2.59 42.52
C ILE A 161 -7.54 2.91 44.02
N ASN A 162 -7.57 4.20 44.38
CA ASN A 162 -7.58 4.64 45.78
C ASN A 162 -8.84 4.15 46.52
N GLU A 163 -10.00 4.18 45.87
CA GLU A 163 -11.24 3.61 46.40
C GLU A 163 -11.14 2.09 46.63
N LYS A 164 -10.39 1.37 45.79
CA LYS A 164 -10.26 -0.10 45.85
C LYS A 164 -9.22 -0.59 46.85
N TYR A 165 -8.09 0.10 46.98
CA TYR A 165 -6.94 -0.37 47.77
C TYR A 165 -6.64 0.50 49.01
N GLY A 166 -7.35 1.61 49.20
CA GLY A 166 -7.10 2.56 50.28
C GLY A 166 -5.90 3.47 50.03
N ASP A 167 -5.54 4.25 51.05
CA ASP A 167 -4.46 5.23 50.99
C ASP A 167 -3.09 4.53 51.11
N ASP A 168 -2.49 4.25 49.95
CA ASP A 168 -1.20 3.59 49.82
C ASP A 168 -0.10 4.58 49.41
N GLU A 169 1.00 4.61 50.14
CA GLU A 169 2.15 5.50 49.86
C GLU A 169 2.72 5.29 48.45
N LEU A 170 2.73 4.05 47.95
CA LEU A 170 3.21 3.76 46.60
C LEU A 170 2.27 4.31 45.52
N LEU A 171 0.96 4.33 45.78
CA LEU A 171 -0.03 4.90 44.86
C LEU A 171 0.11 6.42 44.76
N GLN A 172 0.45 7.08 45.88
CA GLN A 172 0.72 8.52 45.89
C GLN A 172 1.91 8.87 44.99
N ASN A 173 2.94 8.00 45.00
CA ASN A 173 4.21 8.15 44.27
C ASN A 173 4.15 7.80 42.77
N ILE A 174 3.01 7.31 42.27
CA ILE A 174 2.81 7.04 40.84
C ILE A 174 2.46 8.34 40.10
N GLU A 175 3.20 8.61 39.01
CA GLU A 175 3.13 9.84 38.20
C GLU A 175 2.69 9.60 36.74
N ILE A 176 2.49 8.35 36.28
CA ILE A 176 2.16 8.04 34.87
C ILE A 176 0.97 7.05 34.81
N VAL A 177 0.14 7.14 33.76
CA VAL A 177 -1.06 6.27 33.58
C VAL A 177 -0.69 4.79 33.50
N HIS A 178 0.34 4.43 32.72
CA HIS A 178 0.79 3.03 32.60
C HIS A 178 1.16 2.41 33.96
N ALA A 179 1.77 3.20 34.85
CA ALA A 179 2.15 2.75 36.17
C ALA A 179 0.95 2.42 37.06
N LEU A 180 -0.17 3.15 36.92
CA LEU A 180 -1.44 2.82 37.59
C LEU A 180 -1.99 1.48 37.09
N LYS A 181 -1.87 1.18 35.79
CA LYS A 181 -2.28 -0.12 35.22
C LYS A 181 -1.42 -1.25 35.79
N TRP A 182 -0.10 -1.06 35.90
CA TRP A 182 0.82 -2.04 36.49
C TRP A 182 0.65 -2.25 38.00
N TYR A 183 0.24 -1.21 38.72
CA TYR A 183 0.05 -1.23 40.18
C TYR A 183 -0.91 -2.34 40.64
N SER A 184 -2.02 -2.51 39.92
CA SER A 184 -3.01 -3.54 40.24
C SER A 184 -2.45 -4.96 40.16
N ARG A 185 -1.54 -5.24 39.21
CA ARG A 185 -0.87 -6.54 39.06
C ARG A 185 0.20 -6.73 40.13
N TYR A 186 0.99 -5.70 40.42
CA TYR A 186 1.99 -5.73 41.50
C TYR A 186 1.36 -6.06 42.86
N LYS A 187 0.21 -5.45 43.20
CA LYS A 187 -0.49 -5.73 44.46
C LYS A 187 -0.96 -7.17 44.62
N LYS A 188 -1.31 -7.87 43.53
CA LYS A 188 -1.66 -9.30 43.58
C LYS A 188 -0.46 -10.19 43.97
N HIS A 189 0.76 -9.75 43.69
CA HIS A 189 2.00 -10.50 43.95
C HIS A 189 2.66 -10.18 45.30
N LEU A 190 2.14 -9.20 46.06
CA LEU A 190 2.73 -8.75 47.33
C LEU A 190 2.60 -9.76 48.50
N GLN A 191 1.78 -10.82 48.36
CA GLN A 191 1.40 -11.72 49.47
C GLN A 191 2.45 -12.79 49.85
N LYS A 192 3.69 -12.70 49.36
CA LYS A 192 4.77 -13.65 49.72
C LYS A 192 5.90 -12.89 50.40
N ASP A 193 6.19 -13.16 51.67
CA ASP A 193 7.38 -12.60 52.31
C ASP A 193 8.66 -13.21 51.72
N LEU A 194 9.53 -12.38 51.14
CA LEU A 194 10.85 -12.80 50.67
C LEU A 194 11.89 -12.42 51.71
N LYS A 195 12.59 -13.41 52.28
CA LYS A 195 13.72 -13.14 53.17
C LYS A 195 14.94 -12.76 52.34
N LEU A 196 15.38 -11.52 52.46
CA LEU A 196 16.54 -10.97 51.74
C LEU A 196 17.78 -10.90 52.67
N PRO A 197 18.98 -11.23 52.17
CA PRO A 197 20.26 -10.93 52.84
C PRO A 197 20.45 -9.42 53.04
N GLN A 198 21.27 -9.02 54.02
CA GLN A 198 21.55 -7.60 54.30
C GLN A 198 22.38 -6.92 53.17
N GLU A 199 23.01 -7.73 52.35
CA GLU A 199 23.79 -7.34 51.18
C GLU A 199 22.93 -7.04 49.95
N LEU A 200 21.61 -7.25 50.00
CA LEU A 200 20.68 -6.90 48.93
C LEU A 200 19.67 -5.87 49.45
N LEU A 201 19.30 -4.90 48.61
CA LEU A 201 18.23 -3.95 48.93
C LEU A 201 16.87 -4.62 48.73
N SER A 202 15.89 -4.21 49.55
CA SER A 202 14.48 -4.49 49.25
C SER A 202 14.08 -3.87 47.92
N VAL A 203 12.98 -4.37 47.33
CA VAL A 203 12.48 -3.84 46.05
C VAL A 203 12.02 -2.39 46.23
N GLU A 204 11.45 -2.10 47.39
CA GLU A 204 10.94 -0.80 47.80
C GLU A 204 12.09 0.20 47.97
N ASP A 205 13.15 -0.15 48.71
CA ASP A 205 14.34 0.69 48.90
C ASP A 205 15.05 1.00 47.57
N PHE A 206 15.13 0.00 46.68
CA PHE A 206 15.71 0.19 45.35
C PHE A 206 14.88 1.13 44.48
N CYS A 207 13.57 0.94 44.45
CA CYS A 207 12.69 1.80 43.65
C CYS A 207 12.63 3.22 44.20
N GLU A 208 12.82 3.41 45.51
CA GLU A 208 12.99 4.72 46.12
C GLU A 208 14.29 5.40 45.67
N ASN A 209 15.41 4.66 45.59
CA ASN A 209 16.66 5.17 45.01
C ASN A 209 16.47 5.64 43.56
N ILE A 210 15.76 4.87 42.74
CA ILE A 210 15.46 5.22 41.34
C ILE A 210 14.63 6.50 41.27
N ARG A 211 13.55 6.58 42.07
CA ARG A 211 12.65 7.75 42.12
C ARG A 211 13.39 9.03 42.48
N MET A 212 14.19 8.96 43.54
CA MET A 212 14.96 10.11 44.04
C MET A 212 16.20 10.41 43.21
N LYS A 213 16.50 9.56 42.20
CA LYS A 213 17.70 9.62 41.36
C LYS A 213 19.00 9.74 42.18
N LYS A 214 19.00 9.09 43.35
CA LYS A 214 20.08 9.15 44.35
C LYS A 214 20.10 7.85 45.15
N ARG A 215 21.29 7.36 45.49
CA ARG A 215 21.48 6.25 46.45
C ARG A 215 21.20 6.76 47.87
N ILE A 216 19.95 6.64 48.32
CA ILE A 216 19.52 6.94 49.70
C ILE A 216 19.73 5.70 50.57
N HIS A 217 19.43 4.53 50.01
CA HIS A 217 19.63 3.22 50.62
C HIS A 217 20.84 2.55 49.98
N GLU A 218 21.77 2.06 50.82
CA GLU A 218 22.97 1.34 50.37
C GLU A 218 22.98 -0.08 50.94
N PRO A 219 23.27 -1.10 50.12
CA PRO A 219 23.36 -2.47 50.60
C PRO A 219 24.61 -2.65 51.45
N GLN A 220 24.56 -3.57 52.43
CA GLN A 220 25.72 -3.83 53.29
C GLN A 220 26.83 -4.60 52.56
N ASP A 221 28.05 -4.40 53.02
CA ASP A 221 29.27 -4.96 52.45
C ASP A 221 29.75 -6.13 53.32
N SER A 222 29.80 -7.35 52.77
CA SER A 222 30.32 -8.53 53.46
C SER A 222 31.30 -9.33 52.59
N SER A 223 32.31 -9.93 53.21
CA SER A 223 33.37 -10.67 52.51
C SER A 223 33.03 -12.13 52.20
N SER A 224 31.85 -12.61 52.59
CA SER A 224 31.43 -14.01 52.41
C SER A 224 30.22 -14.12 51.48
N PHE A 225 30.44 -14.57 50.25
CA PHE A 225 29.37 -14.83 49.28
C PHE A 225 29.02 -16.32 49.26
N LEU A 226 27.77 -16.67 49.62
CA LEU A 226 27.27 -18.05 49.62
C LEU A 226 26.27 -18.35 48.49
N GLY A 227 26.03 -17.40 47.58
CA GLY A 227 24.98 -17.48 46.57
C GLY A 227 23.60 -17.09 47.12
N PHE A 228 22.68 -16.71 46.23
CA PHE A 228 21.31 -16.33 46.58
C PHE A 228 20.31 -17.19 45.79
N ASP A 229 19.72 -18.18 46.46
CA ASP A 229 18.85 -19.18 45.81
C ASP A 229 17.52 -18.60 45.28
N ASN A 230 17.09 -17.43 45.78
CA ASN A 230 15.83 -16.78 45.40
C ASN A 230 16.02 -15.65 44.37
N GLU A 231 17.11 -15.67 43.60
CA GLU A 231 17.44 -14.63 42.60
C GLU A 231 16.29 -14.40 41.61
N SER A 232 15.67 -15.47 41.12
CA SER A 232 14.57 -15.41 40.14
C SER A 232 13.30 -14.75 40.67
N GLU A 233 12.95 -14.99 41.94
CA GLU A 233 11.79 -14.39 42.61
C GLU A 233 12.02 -12.90 42.87
N LEU A 234 13.24 -12.50 43.25
CA LEU A 234 13.61 -11.08 43.40
C LEU A 234 13.56 -10.36 42.05
N VAL A 235 14.13 -10.96 41.00
CA VAL A 235 14.04 -10.47 39.61
C VAL A 235 12.58 -10.29 39.19
N GLN A 236 11.72 -11.27 39.49
CA GLN A 236 10.30 -11.18 39.17
C GLN A 236 9.60 -10.01 39.90
N ARG A 237 9.92 -9.76 41.17
CA ARG A 237 9.32 -8.65 41.92
C ARG A 237 9.76 -7.28 41.44
N ILE A 238 11.06 -7.10 41.20
CA ILE A 238 11.60 -5.87 40.61
C ILE A 238 10.93 -5.65 39.24
N SER A 239 10.80 -6.72 38.45
CA SER A 239 10.18 -6.67 37.12
C SER A 239 8.70 -6.30 37.13
N LEU A 240 7.97 -6.53 38.22
CA LEU A 240 6.57 -6.17 38.37
C LEU A 240 6.36 -4.78 38.99
N HIS A 241 7.41 -4.18 39.57
CA HIS A 241 7.29 -2.94 40.32
C HIS A 241 6.96 -1.75 39.41
N PRO A 242 5.88 -0.97 39.67
CA PRO A 242 5.44 0.10 38.79
C PRO A 242 6.48 1.21 38.57
N LEU A 243 7.20 1.63 39.62
CA LEU A 243 8.24 2.67 39.50
C LEU A 243 9.43 2.20 38.66
N PHE A 244 9.82 0.92 38.78
CA PHE A 244 10.91 0.35 37.98
C PHE A 244 10.53 0.30 36.50
N ARG A 245 9.32 -0.19 36.20
CA ARG A 245 8.79 -0.21 34.83
C ARG A 245 8.67 1.20 34.24
N SER A 246 8.23 2.18 35.04
CA SER A 246 8.09 3.58 34.61
C SER A 246 9.44 4.21 34.27
N ALA A 247 10.45 3.99 35.11
CA ALA A 247 11.80 4.46 34.85
C ALA A 247 12.36 3.83 33.56
N LEU A 248 12.14 2.52 33.36
CA LEU A 248 12.58 1.83 32.16
C LEU A 248 11.84 2.32 30.90
N TYR A 249 10.52 2.50 30.97
CA TYR A 249 9.72 3.11 29.91
C TYR A 249 10.30 4.46 29.47
N MET A 250 10.56 5.37 30.42
CA MET A 250 11.11 6.70 30.12
C MET A 250 12.51 6.62 29.48
N ILE A 251 13.35 5.67 29.91
CA ILE A 251 14.67 5.45 29.30
C ILE A 251 14.52 5.02 27.84
N PHE A 252 13.67 4.03 27.55
CA PHE A 252 13.46 3.55 26.19
C PHE A 252 12.77 4.58 25.29
N LYS A 253 11.80 5.34 25.81
CA LYS A 253 11.12 6.41 25.08
C LYS A 253 12.07 7.54 24.68
N ASN A 254 12.97 7.95 25.58
CA ASN A 254 13.85 9.10 25.36
C ASN A 254 15.19 8.75 24.68
N HIS A 255 15.67 7.51 24.83
CA HIS A 255 17.01 7.10 24.39
C HIS A 255 17.02 5.84 23.51
N GLY A 256 15.86 5.27 23.19
CA GLY A 256 15.74 4.11 22.32
C GLY A 256 16.05 4.45 20.87
N ILE A 257 16.92 3.66 20.24
CA ILE A 257 17.29 3.76 18.83
C ILE A 257 16.97 2.43 18.14
N ARG A 258 16.31 2.49 16.98
CA ARG A 258 16.06 1.31 16.14
C ARG A 258 17.34 0.90 15.44
N ASN A 259 17.72 -0.38 15.54
CA ASN A 259 18.84 -0.96 14.81
C ASN A 259 18.42 -1.41 13.39
N ASP A 260 19.37 -1.90 12.58
CA ASP A 260 19.12 -2.39 11.21
C ASP A 260 18.16 -3.59 11.14
N LYS A 261 17.93 -4.27 12.27
CA LYS A 261 16.95 -5.36 12.42
C LYS A 261 15.59 -4.88 12.94
N ASN A 262 15.40 -3.56 13.04
CA ASN A 262 14.21 -2.92 13.58
C ASN A 262 13.94 -3.22 15.08
N GLU A 263 14.97 -3.60 15.84
CA GLU A 263 14.90 -3.79 17.29
C GLU A 263 15.25 -2.49 18.02
N LEU A 264 14.57 -2.21 19.13
CA LEU A 264 14.80 -1.02 19.94
C LEU A 264 15.93 -1.29 20.96
N GLN A 265 17.00 -0.49 20.93
CA GLN A 265 18.13 -0.60 21.84
C GLN A 265 18.46 0.72 22.51
N VAL A 266 18.92 0.67 23.76
CA VAL A 266 19.43 1.81 24.53
C VAL A 266 20.89 1.53 24.86
N ARG A 267 21.72 2.58 24.86
CA ARG A 267 23.13 2.44 25.23
C ARG A 267 23.30 1.98 26.68
N ASP A 268 24.25 1.08 26.91
CA ASP A 268 24.47 0.48 28.23
C ASP A 268 24.86 1.51 29.31
N ASP A 269 25.58 2.56 28.94
CA ASP A 269 26.00 3.61 29.87
C ASP A 269 24.80 4.40 30.43
N ILE A 270 23.75 4.60 29.62
CA ILE A 270 22.51 5.24 30.06
C ILE A 270 21.76 4.32 31.03
N ILE A 271 21.63 3.03 30.70
CA ILE A 271 21.00 2.04 31.57
C ILE A 271 21.74 1.94 32.90
N ARG A 272 23.07 1.87 32.84
CA ARG A 272 23.92 1.75 34.02
C ARG A 272 23.74 2.94 34.96
N LYS A 273 23.88 4.16 34.42
CA LYS A 273 23.77 5.41 35.18
C LYS A 273 22.39 5.63 35.81
N ASN A 274 21.33 5.19 35.15
CA ASN A 274 19.96 5.47 35.58
C ASN A 274 19.29 4.33 36.36
N LEU A 275 19.85 3.12 36.37
CA LEU A 275 19.25 1.97 37.05
C LEU A 275 20.26 1.14 37.82
N VAL A 276 21.31 0.64 37.14
CA VAL A 276 22.24 -0.33 37.75
C VAL A 276 23.00 0.29 38.92
N ASP A 277 23.54 1.50 38.74
CA ASP A 277 24.35 2.17 39.76
C ASP A 277 23.56 2.43 41.06
N PHE A 278 22.22 2.52 40.99
CA PHE A 278 21.35 2.72 42.16
C PHE A 278 21.18 1.48 43.05
N TYR A 279 21.67 0.31 42.60
CA TYR A 279 21.63 -0.95 43.36
C TYR A 279 23.02 -1.44 43.80
N LEU A 280 24.10 -0.79 43.34
CA LEU A 280 25.49 -1.17 43.66
C LEU A 280 26.01 -0.47 44.92
N SER A 281 26.91 -1.14 45.65
CA SER A 281 27.69 -0.51 46.74
C SER A 281 29.02 0.04 46.22
N ASP A 282 29.69 0.84 47.05
CA ASP A 282 30.97 1.48 46.74
C ASP A 282 32.18 0.52 46.75
N ILE A 283 31.99 -0.78 47.00
CA ILE A 283 33.06 -1.79 46.87
C ILE A 283 33.49 -1.91 45.39
N SER A 284 34.70 -2.42 45.17
CA SER A 284 35.21 -2.86 43.87
C SER A 284 34.15 -3.59 43.03
N TYR A 285 34.11 -3.28 41.74
CA TYR A 285 33.24 -3.90 40.76
C TYR A 285 33.47 -5.42 40.63
N ASP A 286 34.68 -5.88 40.96
CA ASP A 286 35.02 -7.31 40.96
C ASP A 286 34.45 -8.07 42.18
N ASP A 287 33.80 -7.39 43.12
CA ASP A 287 33.21 -8.03 44.29
C ASP A 287 32.05 -8.98 43.90
N PRO A 288 32.00 -10.21 44.45
CA PRO A 288 30.95 -11.17 44.13
C PRO A 288 29.52 -10.65 44.39
N TRP A 289 29.30 -9.81 45.41
CA TRP A 289 28.00 -9.21 45.68
C TRP A 289 27.63 -8.15 44.65
N ASN A 290 28.55 -7.28 44.25
CA ASN A 290 28.28 -6.31 43.17
C ASN A 290 28.00 -7.00 41.83
N ARG A 291 28.69 -8.11 41.52
CA ARG A 291 28.35 -8.94 40.33
C ARG A 291 26.98 -9.58 40.43
N CYS A 292 26.55 -10.01 41.63
CA CYS A 292 25.22 -10.57 41.85
C CYS A 292 24.13 -9.50 41.73
N ARG A 293 24.31 -8.33 42.35
CA ARG A 293 23.44 -7.15 42.28
C ARG A 293 23.23 -6.69 40.85
N GLU A 294 24.32 -6.52 40.09
CA GLU A 294 24.23 -6.12 38.68
C GLU A 294 23.48 -7.17 37.85
N ARG A 295 23.72 -8.46 38.09
CA ARG A 295 23.00 -9.53 37.40
C ARG A 295 21.50 -9.48 37.66
N ILE A 296 21.08 -9.30 38.92
CA ILE A 296 19.67 -9.16 39.31
C ILE A 296 19.01 -7.99 38.56
N VAL A 297 19.64 -6.81 38.58
CA VAL A 297 19.08 -5.63 37.90
C VAL A 297 19.03 -5.85 36.38
N ARG A 298 20.10 -6.37 35.78
CA ARG A 298 20.16 -6.62 34.33
C ARG A 298 19.16 -7.68 33.88
N SER A 299 18.98 -8.76 34.63
CA SER A 299 17.95 -9.77 34.35
C SER A 299 16.55 -9.20 34.50
N SER A 300 16.32 -8.28 35.45
CA SER A 300 15.04 -7.58 35.58
C SER A 300 14.78 -6.64 34.41
N ILE A 301 15.80 -5.89 33.97
CA ILE A 301 15.74 -5.03 32.79
C ILE A 301 15.43 -5.86 31.54
N GLU A 302 16.17 -6.94 31.31
CA GLU A 302 15.99 -7.78 30.12
C GLU A 302 14.57 -8.36 30.06
N LYS A 303 14.07 -8.85 31.19
CA LYS A 303 12.71 -9.39 31.30
C LYS A 303 11.66 -8.33 30.97
N VAL A 304 11.69 -7.19 31.66
CA VAL A 304 10.69 -6.12 31.48
C VAL A 304 10.78 -5.48 30.10
N SER A 305 12.00 -5.31 29.57
CA SER A 305 12.22 -4.74 28.24
C SER A 305 11.58 -5.60 27.17
N LYS A 306 11.83 -6.92 27.20
CA LYS A 306 11.32 -7.85 26.18
C LYS A 306 9.81 -8.06 26.28
N GLU A 307 9.28 -8.24 27.49
CA GLU A 307 7.87 -8.61 27.69
C GLU A 307 6.94 -7.40 27.53
N VAL A 308 7.33 -6.22 28.03
CA VAL A 308 6.38 -5.09 28.19
C VAL A 308 6.85 -3.82 27.48
N ILE A 309 8.07 -3.36 27.74
CA ILE A 309 8.47 -1.99 27.37
C ILE A 309 8.79 -1.84 25.89
N ILE A 310 9.57 -2.76 25.29
CA ILE A 310 9.91 -2.68 23.87
C ILE A 310 8.66 -2.81 23.00
N PRO A 311 7.75 -3.79 23.20
CA PRO A 311 6.51 -3.86 22.45
C PRO A 311 5.67 -2.58 22.55
N LEU A 312 5.50 -2.04 23.77
CA LEU A 312 4.74 -0.81 24.02
C LEU A 312 5.33 0.39 23.28
N VAL A 313 6.64 0.64 23.41
CA VAL A 313 7.30 1.80 22.77
C VAL A 313 7.31 1.65 21.24
N LEU A 314 7.54 0.44 20.72
CA LEU A 314 7.49 0.21 19.26
C LEU A 314 6.09 0.45 18.69
N GLU A 315 5.04 0.02 19.41
CA GLU A 315 3.66 0.28 19.04
C GLU A 315 3.34 1.77 19.07
N GLU A 316 3.71 2.49 20.13
CA GLU A 316 3.54 3.95 20.24
C GLU A 316 4.24 4.68 19.08
N MET A 317 5.51 4.34 18.79
CA MET A 317 6.25 4.93 17.67
C MET A 317 5.56 4.67 16.32
N ARG A 318 5.08 3.44 16.08
CA ARG A 318 4.36 3.09 14.86
C ARG A 318 3.06 3.90 14.75
N LEU A 319 2.29 3.98 15.82
CA LEU A 319 1.03 4.73 15.86
C LEU A 319 1.27 6.23 15.65
N GLU A 320 2.31 6.82 16.24
CA GLU A 320 2.66 8.23 16.01
C GLU A 320 3.01 8.50 14.55
N GLU A 321 3.82 7.65 13.93
CA GLU A 321 4.19 7.76 12.51
C GLU A 321 2.95 7.65 11.59
N THR A 322 2.10 6.66 11.81
CA THR A 322 0.86 6.50 11.03
C THR A 322 -0.11 7.66 11.26
N LYS A 323 -0.28 8.13 12.51
CA LYS A 323 -1.11 9.32 12.81
C LYS A 323 -0.61 10.54 12.06
N LYS A 324 0.70 10.76 12.02
CA LYS A 324 1.32 11.89 11.31
C LYS A 324 1.04 11.83 9.81
N ASN A 325 1.14 10.65 9.20
CA ASN A 325 0.85 10.48 7.77
C ASN A 325 -0.61 10.79 7.47
N VAL A 326 -1.55 10.19 8.22
CA VAL A 326 -3.00 10.45 8.07
C VAL A 326 -3.31 11.94 8.26
N PHE A 327 -2.77 12.55 9.31
CA PHE A 327 -2.97 13.97 9.60
C PHE A 327 -2.50 14.85 8.44
N THR A 328 -1.28 14.61 7.95
CA THR A 328 -0.66 15.38 6.87
C THR A 328 -1.45 15.24 5.57
N GLU A 329 -1.89 14.02 5.25
CA GLU A 329 -2.68 13.72 4.05
C GLU A 329 -4.04 14.44 4.06
N VAL A 330 -4.72 14.50 5.22
CA VAL A 330 -5.97 15.25 5.37
C VAL A 330 -5.75 16.76 5.21
N VAL A 331 -4.69 17.28 5.84
CA VAL A 331 -4.36 18.71 5.75
C VAL A 331 -4.05 19.09 4.31
N ASP A 332 -3.21 18.32 3.62
CA ASP A 332 -2.82 18.56 2.23
C ASP A 332 -4.03 18.57 1.29
N ARG A 333 -4.91 17.56 1.39
CA ARG A 333 -6.13 17.47 0.58
C ARG A 333 -7.07 18.65 0.74
N ILE A 334 -7.18 19.22 1.94
CA ILE A 334 -8.03 20.39 2.15
C ILE A 334 -7.30 21.66 1.76
N VAL A 335 -6.08 21.89 2.23
CA VAL A 335 -5.34 23.13 1.96
C VAL A 335 -5.11 23.30 0.46
N ASN A 336 -4.61 22.26 -0.21
CA ASN A 336 -4.20 22.30 -1.61
C ASN A 336 -5.25 21.78 -2.59
N GLY A 337 -6.33 21.12 -2.14
CA GLY A 337 -7.29 20.45 -3.03
C GLY A 337 -8.41 21.32 -3.58
N SER A 338 -8.50 22.61 -3.24
CA SER A 338 -9.58 23.48 -3.74
C SER A 338 -9.18 24.29 -4.96
N ILE A 339 -10.09 24.45 -5.91
CA ILE A 339 -9.98 25.39 -7.04
C ILE A 339 -10.15 26.87 -6.64
N GLY A 340 -10.20 27.16 -5.35
CA GLY A 340 -10.41 28.49 -4.79
C GLY A 340 -11.87 28.90 -4.70
N ILE A 341 -12.12 30.05 -4.10
CA ILE A 341 -13.46 30.58 -3.81
C ILE A 341 -14.18 30.92 -5.13
N LYS A 342 -15.39 30.37 -5.30
CA LYS A 342 -16.22 30.60 -6.49
C LYS A 342 -17.45 31.43 -6.17
N ARG A 343 -17.94 32.17 -7.16
CA ARG A 343 -19.08 33.08 -7.05
C ARG A 343 -20.36 32.41 -7.54
N GLU A 344 -21.50 32.94 -7.11
CA GLU A 344 -22.81 32.57 -7.65
C GLU A 344 -22.80 32.59 -9.18
N GLY A 345 -23.37 31.56 -9.81
CA GLY A 345 -23.35 31.36 -11.27
C GLY A 345 -22.13 30.63 -11.84
N THR A 346 -21.15 30.27 -11.01
CA THR A 346 -20.01 29.44 -11.46
C THR A 346 -20.42 27.96 -11.53
N HIS A 347 -19.96 27.26 -12.58
CA HIS A 347 -20.13 25.82 -12.74
C HIS A 347 -18.79 25.09 -12.69
N VAL A 348 -18.83 23.86 -12.18
CA VAL A 348 -17.75 22.87 -12.28
C VAL A 348 -18.31 21.63 -12.97
N CYS A 349 -17.51 21.00 -13.83
CA CYS A 349 -17.94 19.80 -14.53
C CYS A 349 -17.12 18.59 -14.09
N GLY A 350 -17.76 17.54 -13.60
CA GLY A 350 -17.12 16.25 -13.33
C GLY A 350 -17.23 15.33 -14.54
N VAL A 351 -16.12 14.76 -14.99
CA VAL A 351 -16.06 13.92 -16.19
C VAL A 351 -15.30 12.63 -15.92
N THR A 352 -15.83 11.52 -16.43
CA THR A 352 -15.13 10.23 -16.42
C THR A 352 -15.36 9.49 -17.73
N LYS A 353 -14.50 8.49 -17.97
CA LYS A 353 -14.67 7.50 -19.02
C LYS A 353 -14.87 6.13 -18.40
N GLU A 354 -16.00 5.51 -18.73
CA GLU A 354 -16.34 4.16 -18.32
C GLU A 354 -16.58 3.29 -19.56
N LYS A 355 -15.67 2.34 -19.80
CA LYS A 355 -15.68 1.50 -21.00
C LYS A 355 -15.70 2.36 -22.27
N LYS A 356 -16.79 2.31 -23.04
CA LYS A 356 -17.00 3.07 -24.30
C LYS A 356 -17.89 4.30 -24.12
N TYR A 357 -18.17 4.69 -22.87
CA TYR A 357 -19.06 5.80 -22.56
C TYR A 357 -18.29 6.90 -21.83
N LEU A 358 -18.58 8.14 -22.21
CA LEU A 358 -18.14 9.34 -21.52
C LEU A 358 -19.31 9.87 -20.71
N LYS A 359 -19.09 10.12 -19.42
CA LYS A 359 -20.11 10.65 -18.54
C LYS A 359 -19.66 12.00 -18.03
N ALA A 360 -20.55 12.99 -18.07
CA ALA A 360 -20.31 14.31 -17.50
C ALA A 360 -21.46 14.75 -16.60
N VAL A 361 -21.12 15.52 -15.58
CA VAL A 361 -22.03 16.10 -14.61
C VAL A 361 -21.67 17.56 -14.41
N ILE A 362 -22.66 18.45 -14.42
CA ILE A 362 -22.50 19.86 -14.09
C ILE A 362 -22.99 20.10 -12.68
N VAL A 363 -22.14 20.72 -11.86
CA VAL A 363 -22.49 21.18 -10.52
C VAL A 363 -22.45 22.70 -10.47
N ASN A 364 -23.40 23.29 -9.74
CA ASN A 364 -23.44 24.73 -9.49
C ASN A 364 -22.44 25.11 -8.39
N PHE A 365 -22.38 26.41 -8.07
CA PHE A 365 -21.47 26.93 -7.05
C PHE A 365 -21.71 26.36 -5.63
N GLU A 366 -22.91 25.89 -5.29
CA GLU A 366 -23.25 25.25 -3.99
C GLU A 366 -22.88 23.75 -3.96
N GLY A 367 -22.47 23.22 -5.10
CA GLY A 367 -22.21 21.81 -5.34
C GLY A 367 -23.50 21.01 -5.58
N ASP A 368 -24.62 21.64 -5.90
CA ASP A 368 -25.84 20.94 -6.33
C ASP A 368 -25.75 20.50 -7.79
N LEU A 369 -26.39 19.38 -8.10
CA LEU A 369 -26.47 18.84 -9.46
C LEU A 369 -27.34 19.75 -10.32
N VAL A 370 -26.82 20.20 -11.46
CA VAL A 370 -27.56 21.01 -12.44
C VAL A 370 -28.05 20.13 -13.59
N ASP A 371 -27.13 19.43 -14.23
CA ASP A 371 -27.42 18.56 -15.38
C ASP A 371 -26.37 17.46 -15.52
N CYS A 372 -26.68 16.41 -16.29
CA CYS A 372 -25.77 15.29 -16.55
C CYS A 372 -26.00 14.70 -17.93
N THR A 373 -24.95 14.14 -18.53
CA THR A 373 -25.03 13.46 -19.83
C THR A 373 -24.18 12.19 -19.86
N THR A 374 -24.59 11.25 -20.70
CA THR A 374 -23.79 10.08 -21.10
C THR A 374 -23.77 10.02 -22.61
N VAL A 375 -22.59 10.04 -23.21
CA VAL A 375 -22.40 9.88 -24.65
C VAL A 375 -21.49 8.70 -24.95
N ARG A 376 -21.57 8.15 -26.16
CA ARG A 376 -20.59 7.16 -26.61
C ARG A 376 -19.27 7.85 -26.91
N GLU A 377 -18.16 7.13 -26.78
CA GLU A 377 -16.82 7.66 -27.11
C GLU A 377 -16.72 8.15 -28.57
N GLU A 378 -17.49 7.55 -29.49
CA GLU A 378 -17.58 7.97 -30.89
C GLU A 378 -18.33 9.30 -31.08
N GLU A 379 -19.11 9.72 -30.09
CA GLU A 379 -19.94 10.93 -30.07
C GLU A 379 -19.30 12.02 -29.17
N GLU A 380 -17.97 12.06 -29.10
CA GLU A 380 -17.19 12.99 -28.25
C GLU A 380 -17.59 14.47 -28.48
N ASP A 381 -17.97 14.85 -29.69
CA ASP A 381 -18.44 16.20 -30.02
C ASP A 381 -19.72 16.61 -29.26
N GLU A 382 -20.61 15.65 -28.95
CA GLU A 382 -21.82 15.91 -28.17
C GLU A 382 -21.49 16.23 -26.71
N LEU A 383 -20.46 15.57 -26.15
CA LEU A 383 -19.94 15.89 -24.81
C LEU A 383 -19.39 17.32 -24.77
N LEU A 384 -18.57 17.69 -25.77
CA LEU A 384 -17.97 19.03 -25.82
C LEU A 384 -19.03 20.11 -25.98
N LYS A 385 -20.08 19.84 -26.76
CA LYS A 385 -21.24 20.73 -26.87
C LYS A 385 -21.96 20.88 -25.54
N PHE A 386 -22.26 19.78 -24.86
CA PHE A 386 -22.88 19.79 -23.53
C PHE A 386 -22.06 20.61 -22.52
N ILE A 387 -20.75 20.37 -22.42
CA ILE A 387 -19.87 21.13 -21.51
C ILE A 387 -19.83 22.62 -21.91
N GLY A 388 -19.80 22.91 -23.21
CA GLY A 388 -19.80 24.27 -23.75
C GLY A 388 -21.07 25.08 -23.43
N GLU A 389 -22.23 24.43 -23.27
CA GLU A 389 -23.49 25.10 -22.90
C GLU A 389 -23.42 25.75 -21.51
N PHE A 390 -22.69 25.13 -20.57
CA PHE A 390 -22.55 25.62 -19.19
C PHE A 390 -21.25 26.42 -18.97
N ASN A 391 -20.27 26.25 -19.86
CA ASN A 391 -18.95 26.88 -19.81
C ASN A 391 -18.32 26.84 -18.39
N PRO A 392 -18.06 25.65 -17.85
CA PRO A 392 -17.56 25.50 -16.49
C PRO A 392 -16.17 26.13 -16.32
N CYS A 393 -15.86 26.57 -15.10
CA CYS A 393 -14.55 27.17 -14.79
C CYS A 393 -13.41 26.15 -14.85
N CYS A 394 -13.70 24.88 -14.60
CA CYS A 394 -12.78 23.77 -14.78
C CYS A 394 -13.55 22.45 -14.95
N THR A 395 -12.84 21.42 -15.41
CA THR A 395 -13.33 20.04 -15.52
C THR A 395 -12.57 19.16 -14.53
N ALA A 396 -13.25 18.60 -13.54
CA ALA A 396 -12.72 17.56 -12.66
C ALA A 396 -12.73 16.24 -13.43
N VAL A 397 -11.57 15.65 -13.67
CA VAL A 397 -11.44 14.42 -14.46
C VAL A 397 -10.88 13.31 -13.59
N SER A 398 -11.47 12.13 -13.65
CA SER A 398 -10.96 10.95 -12.94
C SER A 398 -11.41 9.65 -13.61
N GLY A 399 -10.79 8.53 -13.27
CA GLY A 399 -11.22 7.21 -13.75
C GLY A 399 -10.22 6.10 -13.44
N PHE A 400 -10.41 4.94 -14.05
CA PHE A 400 -9.71 3.69 -13.71
C PHE A 400 -8.78 3.18 -14.80
N THR A 401 -8.59 3.95 -15.89
CA THR A 401 -7.79 3.53 -17.04
C THR A 401 -6.94 4.67 -17.55
N THR A 402 -5.82 4.33 -18.20
CA THR A 402 -4.91 5.30 -18.83
C THR A 402 -5.55 6.15 -19.92
N SER A 403 -6.73 5.74 -20.44
CA SER A 403 -7.49 6.51 -21.43
C SER A 403 -8.01 7.86 -20.90
N ILE A 404 -8.04 8.05 -19.58
CA ILE A 404 -8.34 9.34 -18.95
C ILE A 404 -7.39 10.45 -19.40
N ARG A 405 -6.12 10.14 -19.68
CA ARG A 405 -5.16 11.15 -20.16
C ARG A 405 -5.53 11.71 -21.53
N TYR A 406 -6.10 10.87 -22.40
CA TYR A 406 -6.63 11.33 -23.69
C TYR A 406 -7.83 12.26 -23.48
N LEU A 407 -8.76 11.87 -22.60
CA LEU A 407 -9.93 12.68 -22.26
C LEU A 407 -9.52 14.06 -21.70
N MET A 408 -8.53 14.12 -20.81
CA MET A 408 -8.00 15.40 -20.32
C MET A 408 -7.48 16.27 -21.48
N LYS A 409 -6.78 15.70 -22.45
CA LYS A 409 -6.30 16.45 -23.60
C LYS A 409 -7.46 17.05 -24.41
N THR A 410 -8.54 16.29 -24.63
CA THR A 410 -9.74 16.80 -25.31
C THR A 410 -10.36 17.96 -24.53
N LEU A 411 -10.45 17.85 -23.21
CA LEU A 411 -11.07 18.84 -22.33
C LEU A 411 -10.18 20.06 -22.04
N SER A 412 -9.02 20.20 -22.69
CA SER A 412 -8.03 21.26 -22.44
C SER A 412 -8.60 22.70 -22.47
N GLN A 413 -9.68 22.95 -23.21
CA GLN A 413 -10.37 24.25 -23.23
C GLN A 413 -10.94 24.66 -21.86
N TRP A 414 -11.31 23.70 -21.01
CA TRP A 414 -11.92 23.94 -19.69
C TRP A 414 -11.02 23.44 -18.55
N ASN A 415 -9.71 23.68 -18.65
CA ASN A 415 -8.73 23.44 -17.59
C ASN A 415 -8.95 22.11 -16.82
N PRO A 416 -8.64 20.96 -17.43
CA PRO A 416 -8.91 19.65 -16.86
C PRO A 416 -7.97 19.37 -15.68
N LEU A 417 -8.55 19.17 -14.51
CA LEU A 417 -7.86 18.85 -13.27
C LEU A 417 -8.11 17.39 -12.93
N TYR A 418 -7.04 16.61 -12.84
CA TYR A 418 -7.18 15.22 -12.42
C TYR A 418 -7.43 15.14 -10.91
N VAL A 419 -8.43 14.36 -10.50
CA VAL A 419 -8.86 14.16 -9.10
C VAL A 419 -8.75 12.69 -8.72
N GLU A 420 -8.33 12.39 -7.48
CA GLU A 420 -8.22 11.03 -6.95
C GLU A 420 -9.50 10.21 -7.18
N ASN A 421 -9.37 9.05 -7.84
CA ASN A 421 -10.49 8.16 -8.18
C ASN A 421 -11.05 7.43 -6.95
N LYS A 422 -10.19 7.04 -6.00
CA LYS A 422 -10.57 6.22 -4.84
C LYS A 422 -11.65 6.94 -4.01
N ILE A 423 -11.44 8.22 -3.76
CA ILE A 423 -12.32 9.04 -2.93
C ILE A 423 -13.65 9.29 -3.65
N GLY A 424 -13.60 9.62 -4.95
CA GLY A 424 -14.80 9.78 -5.78
C GLY A 424 -15.67 8.51 -5.80
N GLN A 425 -15.04 7.33 -5.79
CA GLN A 425 -15.72 6.04 -5.79
C GLN A 425 -16.41 5.71 -4.46
N MET A 426 -15.84 6.09 -3.32
CA MET A 426 -16.36 5.71 -2.00
C MET A 426 -17.78 6.21 -1.70
N LYS A 427 -18.23 7.29 -2.35
CA LYS A 427 -19.60 7.83 -2.24
C LYS A 427 -20.47 7.50 -3.45
N SER A 428 -20.04 6.58 -4.31
CA SER A 428 -20.69 6.38 -5.62
C SER A 428 -21.90 5.42 -5.52
N GLU A 429 -23.08 5.97 -5.27
CA GLU A 429 -24.36 5.23 -5.21
C GLU A 429 -25.25 5.48 -6.45
N GLY A 430 -24.67 5.41 -7.66
CA GLY A 430 -25.45 5.57 -8.89
C GLY A 430 -24.63 5.92 -10.13
N THR A 431 -25.28 6.00 -11.30
CA THR A 431 -24.61 6.11 -12.60
C THR A 431 -23.69 7.33 -12.76
N TYR A 432 -24.06 8.45 -12.13
CA TYR A 432 -23.37 9.75 -12.23
C TYR A 432 -22.69 10.21 -10.94
N SER A 433 -22.86 9.42 -9.87
CA SER A 433 -22.38 9.76 -8.53
C SER A 433 -20.87 9.99 -8.50
N PHE A 434 -20.09 9.16 -9.20
CA PHE A 434 -18.63 9.34 -9.33
C PHE A 434 -18.25 10.72 -9.87
N CYS A 435 -18.79 11.12 -11.04
CA CYS A 435 -18.54 12.43 -11.65
C CYS A 435 -18.98 13.57 -10.72
N TYR A 436 -20.12 13.38 -10.06
CA TYR A 436 -20.64 14.36 -9.12
C TYR A 436 -19.72 14.57 -7.91
N ASN A 437 -19.17 13.48 -7.36
CA ASN A 437 -18.28 13.51 -6.20
C ASN A 437 -16.93 14.16 -6.51
N ILE A 438 -16.31 13.83 -7.65
CA ILE A 438 -15.02 14.44 -8.03
C ILE A 438 -15.12 15.95 -8.29
N ALA A 439 -16.26 16.42 -8.82
CA ALA A 439 -16.50 17.86 -9.00
C ALA A 439 -16.62 18.56 -7.64
N ARG A 440 -17.31 17.94 -6.68
CA ARG A 440 -17.51 18.47 -5.33
C ARG A 440 -16.23 18.49 -4.49
N LEU A 441 -15.39 17.46 -4.63
CA LEU A 441 -14.12 17.33 -3.90
C LEU A 441 -13.22 18.54 -4.14
N ILE A 442 -13.07 18.97 -5.40
CA ILE A 442 -12.20 20.11 -5.72
C ILE A 442 -12.84 21.47 -5.48
N GLN A 443 -14.16 21.52 -5.33
CA GLN A 443 -14.89 22.76 -5.10
C GLN A 443 -14.72 23.22 -3.65
N CYS A 444 -15.11 22.37 -2.70
CA CYS A 444 -15.01 22.63 -1.27
C CYS A 444 -14.61 21.34 -0.53
N PRO A 445 -13.32 20.96 -0.55
CA PRO A 445 -12.86 19.72 0.05
C PRO A 445 -13.20 19.64 1.53
N GLU A 446 -13.10 20.74 2.28
CA GLU A 446 -13.43 20.81 3.70
C GLU A 446 -14.86 20.32 4.03
N ILE A 447 -15.86 20.66 3.23
CA ILE A 447 -17.24 20.20 3.44
C ILE A 447 -17.37 18.74 3.02
N GLU A 448 -16.73 18.36 1.91
CA GLU A 448 -16.87 17.01 1.34
C GLU A 448 -16.23 15.94 2.23
N TYR A 449 -15.01 16.17 2.72
CA TYR A 449 -14.32 15.28 3.65
C TYR A 449 -15.02 15.20 5.01
N SER A 450 -15.56 16.32 5.51
CA SER A 450 -16.31 16.35 6.76
C SER A 450 -17.64 15.59 6.65
N ASP A 451 -18.35 15.71 5.53
CA ASP A 451 -19.58 14.94 5.26
C ASP A 451 -19.28 13.43 5.15
N MET A 452 -18.14 13.05 4.55
CA MET A 452 -17.70 11.65 4.52
C MET A 452 -17.45 11.11 5.93
N LEU A 453 -16.72 11.86 6.75
CA LEU A 453 -16.43 11.48 8.13
C LEU A 453 -17.72 11.34 8.96
N ASN A 454 -18.65 12.29 8.81
CA ASN A 454 -19.96 12.28 9.49
C ASN A 454 -20.82 11.08 9.07
N LYS A 455 -20.70 10.63 7.81
CA LYS A 455 -21.36 9.42 7.29
C LYS A 455 -20.59 8.13 7.58
N ASN A 456 -19.54 8.18 8.42
CA ASN A 456 -18.67 7.05 8.75
C ASN A 456 -17.92 6.44 7.55
N ILE A 457 -17.71 7.21 6.48
CA ILE A 457 -16.95 6.77 5.30
C ILE A 457 -15.47 7.07 5.55
N MET A 458 -14.68 6.02 5.79
CA MET A 458 -13.23 6.15 5.96
C MET A 458 -12.54 6.20 4.58
N TYR A 459 -11.93 7.34 4.28
CA TYR A 459 -11.29 7.60 2.99
C TYR A 459 -9.77 7.45 2.98
N ILE A 460 -9.17 7.20 4.14
CA ILE A 460 -7.74 6.90 4.28
C ILE A 460 -7.62 5.45 4.76
N GLN A 461 -6.88 4.64 4.00
CA GLN A 461 -6.70 3.21 4.26
C GLN A 461 -5.37 2.96 4.96
N GLU A 462 -5.28 3.40 6.22
CA GLU A 462 -4.11 3.19 7.08
C GLU A 462 -4.43 2.22 8.23
N VAL A 463 -3.40 1.55 8.76
CA VAL A 463 -3.57 0.55 9.85
C VAL A 463 -3.62 1.24 11.21
N LEU A 464 -4.71 1.97 11.47
CA LEU A 464 -5.06 2.57 12.75
C LEU A 464 -6.37 2.02 13.31
N PRO A 465 -6.50 1.89 14.65
CA PRO A 465 -7.80 1.71 15.29
C PRO A 465 -8.78 2.82 14.86
N ARG A 466 -10.05 2.44 14.61
CA ARG A 466 -11.05 3.33 14.02
C ARG A 466 -11.26 4.64 14.81
N ASN A 467 -11.28 4.56 16.14
CA ASN A 467 -11.39 5.73 17.02
C ASN A 467 -10.23 6.71 16.84
N LEU A 468 -9.00 6.20 16.80
CA LEU A 468 -7.80 7.01 16.57
C LEU A 468 -7.77 7.59 15.16
N MET A 469 -8.23 6.83 14.16
CA MET A 469 -8.34 7.30 12.78
C MET A 469 -9.33 8.46 12.66
N VAL A 470 -10.54 8.31 13.18
CA VAL A 470 -11.58 9.36 13.17
C VAL A 470 -11.08 10.63 13.86
N GLU A 471 -10.47 10.50 15.03
CA GLU A 471 -9.93 11.65 15.78
C GLU A 471 -8.77 12.32 15.02
N THR A 472 -7.88 11.53 14.41
CA THR A 472 -6.75 12.07 13.63
C THR A 472 -7.26 12.81 12.39
N ILE A 473 -8.26 12.27 11.69
CA ILE A 473 -8.90 12.93 10.55
C ILE A 473 -9.59 14.22 10.99
N LYS A 474 -10.37 14.19 12.08
CA LYS A 474 -11.02 15.38 12.65
C LYS A 474 -10.00 16.47 12.95
N ARG A 475 -8.87 16.13 13.58
CA ARG A 475 -7.78 17.07 13.87
C ARG A 475 -7.17 17.65 12.60
N GLY A 476 -6.96 16.82 11.57
CA GLY A 476 -6.51 17.26 10.25
C GLY A 476 -7.46 18.27 9.61
N ILE A 477 -8.77 17.97 9.61
CA ILE A 477 -9.82 18.85 9.07
C ILE A 477 -9.82 20.19 9.82
N LEU A 478 -9.91 20.17 11.16
CA LEU A 478 -9.94 21.38 11.98
C LEU A 478 -8.69 22.25 11.77
N THR A 479 -7.53 21.61 11.63
CA THR A 479 -6.28 22.31 11.33
C THR A 479 -6.34 22.97 9.96
N ALA A 480 -6.73 22.22 8.93
CA ALA A 480 -6.81 22.75 7.58
C ALA A 480 -7.78 23.94 7.48
N ILE A 481 -8.98 23.83 8.05
CA ILE A 481 -9.98 24.91 8.01
C ILE A 481 -9.57 26.11 8.86
N SER A 482 -8.77 25.94 9.93
CA SER A 482 -8.22 27.07 10.68
C SER A 482 -7.22 27.89 9.87
N ILE A 483 -6.52 27.24 8.92
CA ILE A 483 -5.55 27.87 8.02
C ILE A 483 -6.29 28.55 6.85
N VAL A 484 -7.10 27.80 6.10
CA VAL A 484 -7.73 28.32 4.87
C VAL A 484 -8.96 29.18 5.13
N GLY A 485 -9.64 28.95 6.25
CA GLY A 485 -10.91 29.57 6.57
C GLY A 485 -12.07 29.08 5.71
N VAL A 486 -13.26 29.02 6.30
CA VAL A 486 -14.49 28.58 5.62
C VAL A 486 -15.44 29.75 5.48
N ASP A 487 -15.90 30.01 4.26
CA ASP A 487 -16.93 31.04 4.06
C ASP A 487 -18.22 30.64 4.80
N VAL A 488 -18.59 31.44 5.80
CA VAL A 488 -19.75 31.14 6.64
C VAL A 488 -21.04 31.16 5.84
N ASN A 489 -21.20 32.08 4.89
CA ASN A 489 -22.43 32.20 4.12
C ASN A 489 -22.59 31.04 3.15
N TYR A 490 -21.49 30.59 2.55
CA TYR A 490 -21.45 29.38 1.75
C TYR A 490 -21.81 28.15 2.58
N LEU A 491 -21.17 27.99 3.75
CA LEU A 491 -21.45 26.87 4.66
C LEU A 491 -22.93 26.83 5.05
N LEU A 492 -23.50 27.96 5.47
CA LEU A 492 -24.89 28.05 5.94
C LEU A 492 -25.92 27.68 4.87
N ASN A 493 -25.63 27.96 3.59
CA ASN A 493 -26.48 27.62 2.46
C ASN A 493 -26.20 26.21 1.89
N ASN A 494 -25.10 25.55 2.31
CA ASN A 494 -24.78 24.21 1.83
C ASN A 494 -25.65 23.14 2.51
N LYS A 495 -26.25 22.25 1.71
CA LYS A 495 -27.06 21.12 2.22
C LYS A 495 -26.27 20.12 3.08
N ARG A 496 -24.94 20.10 2.97
CA ARG A 496 -24.04 19.17 3.69
C ARG A 496 -23.33 19.79 4.89
N LYS A 497 -23.76 20.98 5.32
CA LYS A 497 -23.09 21.75 6.39
C LYS A 497 -22.95 21.02 7.72
N GLU A 498 -23.89 20.13 8.03
CA GLU A 498 -23.90 19.36 9.27
C GLU A 498 -22.61 18.57 9.49
N GLY A 499 -22.00 18.04 8.42
CA GLY A 499 -20.76 17.28 8.54
C GLY A 499 -19.59 18.12 9.08
N LEU A 500 -19.48 19.39 8.67
CA LEU A 500 -18.43 20.28 9.15
C LEU A 500 -18.78 20.92 10.50
N LEU A 501 -20.05 21.32 10.68
CA LEU A 501 -20.54 21.92 11.93
C LEU A 501 -20.47 20.96 13.12
N SER A 502 -20.54 19.65 12.89
CA SER A 502 -20.38 18.63 13.94
C SER A 502 -18.92 18.47 14.41
N LEU A 503 -17.94 18.89 13.61
CA LEU A 503 -16.52 18.79 13.97
C LEU A 503 -16.03 20.01 14.75
N ILE A 504 -16.60 21.19 14.48
CA ILE A 504 -16.25 22.44 15.17
C ILE A 504 -16.65 22.32 16.65
N PRO A 505 -15.77 22.69 17.61
CA PRO A 505 -16.03 22.55 19.04
C PRO A 505 -16.98 23.66 19.56
N ILE A 506 -18.26 23.53 19.22
CA ILE A 506 -19.35 24.41 19.65
C ILE A 506 -20.47 23.62 20.33
N SER A 507 -21.26 24.29 21.17
CA SER A 507 -22.45 23.73 21.80
C SER A 507 -23.49 23.28 20.77
N ASP A 508 -24.34 22.33 21.18
CA ASP A 508 -25.44 21.86 20.33
C ASP A 508 -26.46 22.98 20.08
N THR A 509 -26.67 23.88 21.05
CA THR A 509 -27.56 25.06 20.96
C THR A 509 -27.08 26.05 19.89
N LEU A 510 -25.78 26.35 19.86
CA LEU A 510 -25.19 27.19 18.82
C LEU A 510 -25.22 26.50 17.46
N ARG A 511 -24.99 25.18 17.40
CA ARG A 511 -25.09 24.41 16.15
C ARG A 511 -26.48 24.52 15.54
N ASP A 512 -27.53 24.31 16.34
CA ASP A 512 -28.92 24.44 15.90
C ASP A 512 -29.25 25.88 15.44
N SER A 513 -28.72 26.88 16.13
CA SER A 513 -28.88 28.29 15.77
C SER A 513 -28.24 28.62 14.43
N LEU A 514 -27.01 28.14 14.20
CA LEU A 514 -26.31 28.26 12.92
C LEU A 514 -27.05 27.51 11.82
N SER A 515 -27.57 26.31 12.06
CA SER A 515 -28.29 25.55 11.02
C SER A 515 -29.56 26.26 10.52
N ASN A 516 -30.15 27.13 11.33
CA ASN A 516 -31.30 27.97 10.93
C ASN A 516 -30.91 29.32 10.30
N LEU A 517 -29.66 29.75 10.49
CA LEU A 517 -29.16 31.01 9.94
C LEU A 517 -28.89 30.87 8.43
N LYS A 518 -29.23 31.91 7.66
CA LYS A 518 -29.03 31.94 6.20
C LYS A 518 -27.94 32.90 5.74
N TYR A 519 -27.60 33.88 6.58
CA TYR A 519 -26.70 34.95 6.21
C TYR A 519 -26.08 35.62 7.44
N VAL A 520 -24.80 35.97 7.32
CA VAL A 520 -23.97 36.68 8.29
C VAL A 520 -23.29 37.83 7.55
N ALA A 521 -23.48 39.06 8.04
CA ALA A 521 -22.87 40.25 7.45
C ALA A 521 -21.46 40.47 7.99
N LYS A 522 -21.26 40.23 9.29
CA LYS A 522 -19.97 40.32 9.97
C LYS A 522 -19.75 39.15 10.93
N LEU A 523 -18.50 38.74 11.12
CA LEU A 523 -18.17 37.72 12.11
C LEU A 523 -18.51 38.17 13.55
N GLU A 524 -18.46 39.47 13.82
CA GLU A 524 -18.91 40.07 15.10
C GLU A 524 -20.40 39.78 15.38
N ASP A 525 -21.25 39.65 14.35
CA ASP A 525 -22.70 39.38 14.52
C ASP A 525 -22.97 37.98 15.12
N LEU A 526 -21.99 37.06 15.05
CA LEU A 526 -22.11 35.71 15.63
C LEU A 526 -21.96 35.70 17.15
N GLN A 527 -21.41 36.77 17.75
CA GLN A 527 -21.19 36.86 19.18
C GLN A 527 -22.50 36.75 19.97
N ASP A 528 -23.58 37.37 19.45
CA ASP A 528 -24.90 37.36 20.08
C ASP A 528 -25.57 35.97 20.09
N LEU A 529 -25.06 35.01 19.30
CA LEU A 529 -25.56 33.64 19.23
C LEU A 529 -24.82 32.69 20.19
N CYS A 530 -23.64 33.07 20.68
CA CYS A 530 -22.79 32.22 21.50
C CYS A 530 -23.13 32.35 22.98
N GLU A 531 -23.01 31.26 23.74
CA GLU A 531 -23.27 31.26 25.19
C GLU A 531 -22.12 31.88 25.98
N SER A 532 -20.90 31.84 25.43
CA SER A 532 -19.68 32.36 26.06
C SER A 532 -18.73 33.04 25.08
N GLU A 533 -17.80 33.84 25.60
CA GLU A 533 -16.75 34.48 24.79
C GLU A 533 -15.79 33.43 24.20
N GLU A 534 -15.51 32.36 24.95
CA GLU A 534 -14.65 31.26 24.51
C GLU A 534 -15.26 30.51 23.33
N GLU A 535 -16.58 30.27 23.35
CA GLU A 535 -17.29 29.64 22.25
C GLU A 535 -17.24 30.50 20.98
N TYR A 536 -17.47 31.81 21.12
CA TYR A 536 -17.36 32.78 20.03
C TYR A 536 -15.95 32.81 19.41
N ILE A 537 -14.92 32.85 20.26
CA ILE A 537 -13.50 32.85 19.84
C ILE A 537 -13.16 31.55 19.11
N ASN A 538 -13.59 30.41 19.64
CA ASN A 538 -13.36 29.11 19.01
C ASN A 538 -14.05 29.02 17.65
N LEU A 539 -15.29 29.48 17.53
CA LEU A 539 -16.04 29.48 16.28
C LEU A 539 -15.37 30.34 15.20
N THR A 540 -15.05 31.60 15.54
CA THR A 540 -14.52 32.59 14.59
C THR A 540 -13.08 32.31 14.15
N THR A 541 -12.40 31.38 14.81
CA THR A 541 -11.10 30.86 14.35
C THR A 541 -11.20 30.21 12.96
N TYR A 542 -12.31 29.50 12.67
CA TYR A 542 -12.47 28.70 11.45
C TYR A 542 -13.27 29.41 10.33
N LEU A 543 -14.00 30.46 10.65
CA LEU A 543 -14.95 31.12 9.74
C LEU A 543 -14.38 32.38 9.09
N ARG A 544 -14.78 32.63 7.85
CA ARG A 544 -14.48 33.84 7.06
C ARG A 544 -15.74 34.34 6.37
N ILE A 545 -15.72 35.58 5.90
CA ILE A 545 -16.77 36.14 5.03
C ILE A 545 -16.09 36.71 3.78
N TYR A 546 -16.37 36.13 2.63
CA TYR A 546 -15.91 36.63 1.34
C TYR A 546 -17.05 37.39 0.65
N PRO A 547 -16.99 38.72 0.56
CA PRO A 547 -18.04 39.55 -0.04
C PRO A 547 -18.40 39.16 -1.48
N GLU A 548 -17.46 38.51 -2.19
CA GLU A 548 -17.60 38.08 -3.56
C GLU A 548 -18.48 36.83 -3.74
N VAL A 549 -18.64 36.01 -2.70
CA VAL A 549 -19.40 34.75 -2.76
C VAL A 549 -20.90 35.02 -2.82
N LEU A 550 -21.39 35.87 -1.91
CA LEU A 550 -22.78 36.29 -1.82
C LEU A 550 -22.86 37.81 -1.60
N PRO A 551 -22.84 38.62 -2.68
CA PRO A 551 -22.83 40.08 -2.58
C PRO A 551 -24.20 40.60 -2.10
N ARG A 552 -24.38 40.72 -0.79
CA ARG A 552 -25.56 41.34 -0.16
C ARG A 552 -25.14 42.49 0.76
N GLY A 553 -25.22 43.71 0.25
CA GLY A 553 -25.08 44.94 1.05
C GLY A 553 -23.67 45.54 1.12
N SER A 554 -23.60 46.78 1.62
CA SER A 554 -22.43 47.68 1.57
C SER A 554 -21.67 47.81 2.90
N ARG A 555 -21.90 46.94 3.88
CA ARG A 555 -21.41 47.08 5.28
C ARG A 555 -20.54 45.91 5.77
N ASN A 556 -19.77 45.28 4.88
CA ASN A 556 -18.92 44.15 5.27
C ASN A 556 -17.64 44.65 5.95
N GLU A 557 -17.21 43.97 7.01
CA GLU A 557 -15.88 44.14 7.60
C GLU A 557 -14.86 43.48 6.66
N VAL A 558 -13.78 44.20 6.35
CA VAL A 558 -12.80 43.79 5.33
C VAL A 558 -11.88 42.71 5.89
N LEU A 559 -11.61 42.78 7.19
CA LEU A 559 -10.75 41.80 7.86
C LEU A 559 -11.43 40.42 7.99
N ASP A 560 -12.75 40.33 7.86
CA ASP A 560 -13.49 39.05 7.91
C ASP A 560 -13.13 38.11 6.75
N SER A 561 -12.60 38.65 5.64
CA SER A 561 -12.11 37.85 4.51
C SER A 561 -10.63 37.44 4.65
N THR A 562 -10.00 37.77 5.78
CA THR A 562 -8.59 37.48 6.05
C THR A 562 -8.46 36.46 7.18
N PRO A 563 -7.32 35.77 7.33
CA PRO A 563 -7.11 34.87 8.47
C PRO A 563 -6.86 35.60 9.80
N VAL A 564 -6.95 36.94 9.84
CA VAL A 564 -6.86 37.70 11.08
C VAL A 564 -8.11 37.44 11.92
N HIS A 565 -7.91 36.99 13.15
CA HIS A 565 -9.00 36.75 14.10
C HIS A 565 -9.66 38.07 14.57
N PRO A 566 -10.99 38.13 14.79
CA PRO A 566 -11.69 39.34 15.26
C PRO A 566 -11.07 40.01 16.49
N LYS A 567 -10.63 39.22 17.48
CA LYS A 567 -9.88 39.68 18.67
C LYS A 567 -8.66 40.56 18.34
N ASN A 568 -8.08 40.39 17.15
CA ASN A 568 -6.85 41.05 16.72
C ASN A 568 -7.10 42.20 15.71
N TYR A 569 -8.36 42.54 15.40
CA TYR A 569 -8.70 43.63 14.47
C TYR A 569 -8.15 44.98 14.90
N GLY A 570 -8.11 45.27 16.21
CA GLY A 570 -7.50 46.49 16.73
C GLY A 570 -6.00 46.61 16.40
N ILE A 571 -5.28 45.49 16.41
CA ILE A 571 -3.85 45.44 16.04
C ILE A 571 -3.69 45.63 14.54
N ALA A 572 -4.46 44.89 13.74
CA ALA A 572 -4.43 45.00 12.28
C ALA A 572 -4.75 46.42 11.79
N ARG A 573 -5.78 47.08 12.33
CA ARG A 573 -6.14 48.45 11.96
C ARG A 573 -5.03 49.46 12.29
N ARG A 574 -4.37 49.32 13.46
CA ARG A 574 -3.21 50.16 13.81
C ARG A 574 -2.07 49.95 12.82
N LEU A 575 -1.73 48.69 12.55
CA LEU A 575 -0.66 48.32 11.63
C LEU A 575 -0.90 48.86 10.21
N CYS A 576 -2.09 48.65 9.64
CA CYS A 576 -2.44 49.18 8.31
C CYS A 576 -2.43 50.71 8.27
N THR A 577 -2.81 51.37 9.37
CA THR A 577 -2.78 52.83 9.47
C THR A 577 -1.36 53.36 9.48
N ASP A 578 -0.47 52.75 10.27
CA ASP A 578 0.94 53.12 10.34
C ASP A 578 1.63 52.94 8.99
N LEU A 579 1.38 51.82 8.30
CA LEU A 579 1.91 51.54 6.97
C LEU A 579 1.39 52.52 5.90
N CYS A 580 0.11 52.90 5.95
CA CYS A 580 -0.49 53.79 4.95
C CYS A 580 -0.16 55.28 5.15
N ASN A 581 0.22 55.68 6.37
CA ASN A 581 0.51 57.08 6.73
C ASN A 581 1.86 57.57 6.20
N GLU A 582 2.77 56.68 5.80
CA GLU A 582 4.05 57.08 5.19
C GLU A 582 3.89 57.72 3.78
N GLU A 583 2.71 57.65 3.15
CA GLU A 583 2.49 58.10 1.75
C GLU A 583 1.43 59.19 1.49
N SER A 584 0.76 59.79 2.49
CA SER A 584 -0.38 60.70 2.19
C SER A 584 -0.07 62.20 2.18
N VAL A 585 0.17 62.75 0.99
CA VAL A 585 -0.23 64.13 0.63
C VAL A 585 -1.65 64.04 0.03
N GLY A 586 -2.67 64.47 0.79
CA GLY A 586 -3.99 64.81 0.22
C GLY A 586 -5.25 64.15 0.80
N GLY A 587 -5.71 64.60 1.96
CA GLY A 587 -7.06 65.16 2.14
C GLY A 587 -8.36 64.33 1.95
N LYS A 588 -8.33 63.00 1.73
CA LYS A 588 -9.54 62.16 1.87
C LYS A 588 -9.25 60.96 2.76
N ALA A 589 -10.08 60.73 3.78
CA ALA A 589 -10.00 59.58 4.68
C ALA A 589 -10.37 58.30 3.91
N VAL A 590 -9.40 57.71 3.23
CA VAL A 590 -9.49 56.36 2.67
C VAL A 590 -9.31 55.38 3.83
N ASP A 591 -10.18 54.37 3.91
CA ASP A 591 -10.03 53.26 4.85
C ASP A 591 -8.64 52.61 4.68
N SER A 592 -7.77 52.79 5.67
CA SER A 592 -6.36 52.37 5.64
C SER A 592 -6.23 50.86 5.47
N VAL A 593 -7.19 50.08 5.97
CA VAL A 593 -7.22 48.62 5.80
C VAL A 593 -7.52 48.27 4.35
N LYS A 594 -8.54 48.88 3.75
CA LYS A 594 -8.85 48.67 2.33
C LYS A 594 -7.69 49.09 1.43
N LYS A 595 -7.04 50.22 1.73
CA LYS A 595 -5.89 50.71 0.97
C LYS A 595 -4.71 49.73 1.05
N ALA A 596 -4.41 49.19 2.23
CA ALA A 596 -3.33 48.22 2.41
C ALA A 596 -3.59 46.90 1.65
N LEU A 597 -4.86 46.48 1.56
CA LEU A 597 -5.26 45.23 0.91
C LEU A 597 -5.56 45.37 -0.60
N SER A 598 -5.84 46.57 -1.12
CA SER A 598 -6.30 46.76 -2.52
C SER A 598 -5.20 46.83 -3.59
N ASN A 599 -3.92 46.86 -3.22
CA ASN A 599 -2.78 46.94 -4.15
C ASN A 599 -1.91 45.67 -4.11
N ASP A 600 -2.44 44.48 -4.47
CA ASP A 600 -1.69 43.21 -4.56
C ASP A 600 -0.76 42.89 -3.35
N LYS A 601 -1.12 43.41 -2.16
CA LYS A 601 -0.29 43.42 -0.94
C LYS A 601 1.12 44.00 -1.13
N GLU A 602 1.34 44.80 -2.18
CA GLU A 602 2.63 45.40 -2.52
C GLU A 602 3.11 46.35 -1.41
N ILE A 603 2.20 47.13 -0.80
CA ILE A 603 2.50 47.98 0.36
C ILE A 603 2.99 47.15 1.55
N LEU A 604 2.36 46.00 1.81
CA LEU A 604 2.80 45.07 2.85
C LEU A 604 4.20 44.53 2.48
N ARG A 605 4.40 44.01 1.26
CA ARG A 605 5.69 43.46 0.79
C ARG A 605 6.85 44.47 0.77
N ILE A 606 6.60 45.74 0.46
CA ILE A 606 7.61 46.81 0.47
C ILE A 606 8.06 47.12 1.92
N SER A 607 7.16 46.97 2.89
CA SER A 607 7.39 47.30 4.30
C SER A 607 8.12 46.24 5.13
N ASP A 608 8.43 45.06 4.55
CA ASP A 608 9.15 43.96 5.23
C ASP A 608 10.46 44.40 5.90
N SER A 609 11.14 45.40 5.34
CA SER A 609 12.39 45.98 5.88
C SER A 609 12.19 46.86 7.13
N ASN A 610 11.00 47.42 7.34
CA ASN A 610 10.65 48.24 8.51
C ASN A 610 10.07 47.40 9.66
N ILE A 611 9.71 46.14 9.41
CA ILE A 611 9.00 45.26 10.36
C ILE A 611 9.93 44.57 11.34
N GLN A 612 11.21 44.48 11.02
CA GLN A 612 12.25 44.15 12.01
C GLN A 612 12.33 45.17 13.17
N LYS A 613 11.64 46.31 13.08
CA LYS A 613 11.53 47.32 14.15
C LYS A 613 10.29 47.15 15.04
N LEU A 614 9.36 46.25 14.68
CA LEU A 614 8.21 45.93 15.55
C LEU A 614 8.71 45.03 16.69
N GLU A 615 8.59 45.50 17.93
CA GLU A 615 8.97 44.72 19.12
C GLU A 615 7.84 43.80 19.61
N ASP A 616 6.59 44.02 19.19
CA ASP A 616 5.42 43.25 19.63
C ASP A 616 5.24 41.96 18.78
N PRO A 617 5.44 40.76 19.37
CA PRO A 617 5.27 39.48 18.67
C PRO A 617 3.87 39.31 18.07
N MET A 618 2.84 39.88 18.70
CA MET A 618 1.46 39.79 18.24
C MET A 618 1.21 40.63 16.99
N ALA A 619 1.82 41.81 16.90
CA ALA A 619 1.77 42.63 15.70
C ALA A 619 2.50 41.97 14.52
N ILE A 620 3.65 41.33 14.76
CA ILE A 620 4.39 40.56 13.76
C ILE A 620 3.54 39.40 13.23
N ASN A 621 2.89 38.65 14.11
CA ASN A 621 2.04 37.53 13.71
C ASN A 621 0.87 38.01 12.83
N VAL A 622 0.13 39.05 13.28
CA VAL A 622 -0.97 39.65 12.51
C VAL A 622 -0.50 40.13 11.14
N TYR A 623 0.68 40.74 11.06
CA TYR A 623 1.26 41.15 9.77
C TYR A 623 1.52 39.97 8.82
N LYS A 624 2.16 38.89 9.32
CA LYS A 624 2.38 37.67 8.52
C LYS A 624 1.06 37.08 8.01
N THR A 625 0.02 37.08 8.86
CA THR A 625 -1.32 36.63 8.49
C THR A 625 -1.95 37.48 7.36
N LEU A 626 -1.69 38.79 7.34
CA LEU A 626 -2.17 39.70 6.29
C LEU A 626 -1.41 39.49 4.96
N LEU A 627 -0.13 39.15 5.01
CA LEU A 627 0.68 38.84 3.82
C LEU A 627 0.24 37.54 3.13
N ASP A 628 0.15 36.45 3.88
CA ASP A 628 -0.11 35.10 3.35
C ASP A 628 -1.60 34.72 3.39
N SER A 629 -2.49 35.67 3.06
CA SER A 629 -3.94 35.45 3.17
C SER A 629 -4.57 34.56 2.09
N ASP A 630 -3.83 34.16 1.05
CA ASP A 630 -4.42 33.53 -0.14
C ASP A 630 -4.24 32.01 -0.10
N ARG A 631 -5.35 31.27 -0.24
CA ARG A 631 -5.35 29.81 -0.36
C ARG A 631 -4.65 29.40 -1.66
N SER A 632 -3.85 28.33 -1.60
CA SER A 632 -3.31 27.68 -2.79
C SER A 632 -4.45 27.19 -3.70
N ILE A 633 -4.26 27.31 -5.01
CA ILE A 633 -5.25 26.85 -6.00
C ILE A 633 -4.82 25.49 -6.50
N TYR A 634 -5.72 24.52 -6.41
CA TYR A 634 -5.52 23.16 -6.90
C TYR A 634 -5.25 23.15 -8.41
N SER A 635 -4.09 22.62 -8.77
CA SER A 635 -3.65 22.45 -10.16
C SER A 635 -3.83 21.03 -10.69
N GLY A 636 -4.53 20.16 -9.96
CA GLY A 636 -4.62 18.72 -10.26
C GLY A 636 -3.51 17.91 -9.60
N LEU A 637 -3.70 16.59 -9.51
CA LEU A 637 -2.65 15.70 -9.02
C LEU A 637 -1.39 15.77 -9.92
N PRO A 638 -0.18 15.68 -9.32
CA PRO A 638 1.05 15.49 -10.07
C PRO A 638 1.02 14.25 -10.97
N ASP A 639 1.67 14.32 -12.13
CA ASP A 639 1.67 13.24 -13.13
C ASP A 639 2.16 11.89 -12.59
N HIS A 640 3.12 11.87 -11.65
CA HIS A 640 3.60 10.62 -11.04
C HIS A 640 2.51 9.95 -10.17
N LEU A 641 1.68 10.72 -9.46
CA LEU A 641 0.56 10.16 -8.70
C LEU A 641 -0.58 9.70 -9.63
N ILE A 642 -0.84 10.45 -10.71
CA ILE A 642 -1.78 10.01 -11.76
C ILE A 642 -1.31 8.69 -12.36
N PHE A 643 -0.01 8.55 -12.61
CA PHE A 643 0.58 7.33 -13.13
C PHE A 643 0.37 6.15 -12.18
N GLU A 644 0.69 6.32 -10.90
CA GLU A 644 0.49 5.26 -9.90
C GLU A 644 -0.97 4.86 -9.78
N GLU A 645 -1.88 5.82 -9.74
CA GLU A 645 -3.32 5.54 -9.56
C GLU A 645 -3.95 4.85 -10.78
N LEU A 646 -3.59 5.25 -12.01
CA LEU A 646 -4.17 4.68 -13.23
C LEU A 646 -3.49 3.37 -13.67
N THR A 647 -2.23 3.14 -13.27
CA THR A 647 -1.45 1.98 -13.70
C THR A 647 -1.24 0.92 -12.63
N GLY A 648 -1.41 1.28 -11.35
CA GLY A 648 -1.09 0.43 -10.21
C GLY A 648 0.41 0.16 -10.03
N SER A 649 1.27 0.94 -10.67
CA SER A 649 2.73 0.76 -10.69
C SER A 649 3.45 2.10 -10.66
N GLY A 650 4.71 2.14 -10.24
CA GLY A 650 5.45 3.40 -10.13
C GLY A 650 6.94 3.28 -10.44
N PRO A 651 7.77 4.18 -9.88
CA PRO A 651 9.21 4.21 -10.16
C PRO A 651 9.94 2.94 -9.70
N ASP A 652 9.34 2.13 -8.84
CA ASP A 652 9.84 0.84 -8.38
C ASP A 652 10.01 -0.20 -9.52
N MET A 653 9.33 0.00 -10.64
CA MET A 653 9.45 -0.84 -11.83
C MET A 653 10.74 -0.58 -12.63
N ILE A 654 11.40 0.55 -12.41
CA ILE A 654 12.63 0.92 -13.14
C ILE A 654 13.74 -0.08 -12.80
N GLY A 655 14.35 -0.67 -13.84
CA GLY A 655 15.40 -1.66 -13.71
C GLY A 655 14.91 -3.09 -13.50
N LYS A 656 13.61 -3.32 -13.23
CA LYS A 656 13.02 -4.66 -13.15
C LYS A 656 12.96 -5.31 -14.54
N ILE A 657 13.13 -6.62 -14.56
CA ILE A 657 12.97 -7.46 -15.75
C ILE A 657 11.57 -8.05 -15.70
N ILE A 658 10.80 -7.83 -16.75
CA ILE A 658 9.41 -8.27 -16.86
C ILE A 658 9.19 -9.02 -18.18
N GLU A 659 8.25 -9.94 -18.15
CA GLU A 659 7.81 -10.67 -19.33
C GLU A 659 6.50 -10.07 -19.84
N GLY A 660 6.33 -10.04 -21.16
CA GLY A 660 5.11 -9.56 -21.77
C GLY A 660 4.92 -10.03 -23.19
N ARG A 661 3.75 -9.75 -23.75
CA ARG A 661 3.38 -10.08 -25.13
C ARG A 661 3.35 -8.83 -25.98
N ILE A 662 3.91 -8.91 -27.19
CA ILE A 662 3.87 -7.79 -28.13
C ILE A 662 2.43 -7.59 -28.60
N SER A 663 1.82 -6.49 -28.17
CA SER A 663 0.44 -6.13 -28.50
C SER A 663 0.33 -5.32 -29.79
N LYS A 664 1.38 -4.58 -30.17
CA LYS A 664 1.41 -3.79 -31.41
C LYS A 664 2.83 -3.65 -31.97
N CYS A 665 2.96 -3.78 -33.29
CA CYS A 665 4.21 -3.52 -34.00
C CYS A 665 4.10 -2.19 -34.76
N GLY A 666 4.74 -1.14 -34.24
CA GLY A 666 4.86 0.16 -34.91
C GLY A 666 6.05 0.23 -35.88
N PRO A 667 6.25 1.33 -36.61
CA PRO A 667 7.40 1.51 -37.50
C PRO A 667 8.71 1.69 -36.72
N THR A 668 8.68 2.38 -35.58
CA THR A 668 9.87 2.73 -34.77
C THR A 668 9.88 2.10 -33.38
N TYR A 669 8.78 1.47 -32.97
CA TYR A 669 8.63 0.87 -31.65
C TYR A 669 7.80 -0.42 -31.71
N TYR A 670 7.94 -1.25 -30.67
CA TYR A 670 6.99 -2.29 -30.32
C TYR A 670 6.25 -1.87 -29.04
N LEU A 671 4.98 -2.23 -28.94
CA LEU A 671 4.20 -2.08 -27.71
C LEU A 671 4.07 -3.45 -27.06
N LEU A 672 4.40 -3.50 -25.77
CA LEU A 672 4.33 -4.70 -24.95
C LEU A 672 3.19 -4.55 -23.94
N SER A 673 2.37 -5.60 -23.82
CA SER A 673 1.40 -5.78 -22.73
C SER A 673 1.98 -6.76 -21.74
N SER A 674 1.96 -6.43 -20.45
CA SER A 674 2.43 -7.29 -19.37
C SER A 674 1.35 -7.40 -18.29
N ASP A 675 1.29 -8.53 -17.60
CA ASP A 675 0.39 -8.70 -16.46
C ASP A 675 0.91 -7.97 -15.21
N SER A 676 2.18 -7.54 -15.23
CA SER A 676 2.81 -6.82 -14.11
C SER A 676 2.40 -5.35 -14.00
N THR A 677 1.84 -4.75 -15.05
CA THR A 677 1.38 -3.35 -15.04
C THR A 677 0.41 -3.11 -16.19
N SER A 678 -0.62 -2.29 -15.97
CA SER A 678 -1.51 -1.84 -17.05
C SER A 678 -0.93 -0.68 -17.88
N ALA A 679 0.23 -0.15 -17.50
CA ALA A 679 0.93 0.89 -18.25
C ALA A 679 1.41 0.37 -19.62
N ALA A 680 1.36 1.24 -20.63
CA ALA A 680 1.90 0.93 -21.94
C ALA A 680 3.44 0.83 -21.87
N ILE A 681 4.02 -0.27 -22.35
CA ILE A 681 5.49 -0.44 -22.38
C ILE A 681 5.99 -0.33 -23.82
N TYR A 682 6.77 0.71 -24.10
CA TYR A 682 7.38 0.97 -25.39
C TYR A 682 8.76 0.35 -25.48
N ILE A 683 9.01 -0.38 -26.55
CA ILE A 683 10.33 -0.95 -26.88
C ILE A 683 10.80 -0.29 -28.16
N LYS A 684 11.95 0.38 -28.12
CA LYS A 684 12.51 1.03 -29.32
C LYS A 684 13.04 -0.02 -30.29
N LYS A 685 12.74 0.14 -31.60
CA LYS A 685 13.34 -0.72 -32.63
C LYS A 685 14.79 -0.30 -32.88
N HIS A 686 15.68 -1.27 -32.85
CA HIS A 686 17.06 -1.11 -33.30
C HIS A 686 17.24 -1.81 -34.64
N ARG A 687 18.06 -1.21 -35.53
CA ARG A 687 18.28 -1.74 -36.90
C ARG A 687 18.91 -3.14 -36.89
N ASP A 688 19.60 -3.50 -35.82
CA ASP A 688 20.37 -4.73 -35.68
C ASP A 688 19.64 -5.81 -34.86
N GLN A 689 18.38 -5.58 -34.49
CA GLN A 689 17.59 -6.49 -33.66
C GLN A 689 16.67 -7.35 -34.53
N GLU A 690 16.48 -8.62 -34.16
CA GLU A 690 15.48 -9.48 -34.80
C GLU A 690 14.09 -8.84 -34.71
N GLU A 691 13.34 -8.89 -35.83
CA GLU A 691 11.98 -8.37 -35.86
C GLU A 691 11.08 -9.20 -34.95
N LEU A 692 10.42 -8.52 -34.02
CA LEU A 692 9.40 -9.13 -33.18
C LEU A 692 8.03 -9.13 -33.87
N PHE A 693 7.27 -10.19 -33.60
CA PHE A 693 5.93 -10.40 -34.14
C PHE A 693 4.84 -10.15 -33.11
N LEU A 694 3.64 -9.86 -33.59
CA LEU A 694 2.45 -9.73 -32.74
C LEU A 694 2.25 -11.02 -31.92
N ASN A 695 1.84 -10.88 -30.66
CA ASN A 695 1.67 -11.95 -29.68
C ASN A 695 2.94 -12.73 -29.32
N GLN A 696 4.11 -12.33 -29.81
CA GLN A 696 5.38 -12.90 -29.38
C GLN A 696 5.63 -12.52 -27.92
N LEU A 697 6.01 -13.52 -27.14
CA LEU A 697 6.37 -13.34 -25.74
C LEU A 697 7.85 -12.97 -25.65
N VAL A 698 8.15 -11.88 -24.95
CA VAL A 698 9.49 -11.34 -24.80
C VAL A 698 9.76 -10.88 -23.38
N THR A 699 11.02 -10.98 -22.98
CA THR A 699 11.51 -10.49 -21.70
C THR A 699 12.18 -9.14 -21.92
N VAL A 700 11.78 -8.14 -21.16
CA VAL A 700 12.30 -6.77 -21.28
C VAL A 700 12.73 -6.24 -19.92
N LYS A 701 13.70 -5.33 -19.92
CA LYS A 701 14.13 -4.58 -18.75
C LYS A 701 13.62 -3.14 -18.88
N ILE A 702 12.83 -2.69 -17.91
CA ILE A 702 12.34 -1.31 -17.86
C ILE A 702 13.53 -0.38 -17.61
N GLN A 703 13.67 0.65 -18.45
CA GLN A 703 14.77 1.62 -18.36
C GLN A 703 14.33 2.92 -17.72
N TYR A 704 13.19 3.45 -18.12
CA TYR A 704 12.67 4.71 -17.61
C TYR A 704 11.14 4.71 -17.61
N MET A 705 10.59 5.50 -16.69
CA MET A 705 9.17 5.81 -16.58
C MET A 705 8.88 7.17 -17.22
N ASN A 706 7.80 7.27 -17.98
CA ASN A 706 7.26 8.53 -18.47
C ASN A 706 5.87 8.70 -17.83
N ASP A 707 5.85 9.45 -16.74
CA ASP A 707 4.67 9.79 -15.96
C ASP A 707 3.63 10.55 -16.80
N PHE A 708 4.05 11.57 -17.54
CA PHE A 708 3.18 12.39 -18.39
C PHE A 708 2.40 11.58 -19.45
N LEU A 709 3.04 10.57 -20.06
CA LEU A 709 2.43 9.71 -21.08
C LEU A 709 1.83 8.42 -20.54
N LEU A 710 1.89 8.19 -19.22
CA LEU A 710 1.41 6.94 -18.60
C LEU A 710 2.05 5.68 -19.21
N SER A 711 3.36 5.74 -19.48
CA SER A 711 4.08 4.66 -20.14
C SER A 711 5.48 4.40 -19.60
N TYR A 712 5.95 3.17 -19.78
CA TYR A 712 7.35 2.79 -19.59
C TYR A 712 8.07 2.68 -20.92
N THR A 713 9.39 2.82 -20.87
CA THR A 713 10.26 2.38 -21.96
C THR A 713 11.20 1.29 -21.50
N ALA A 714 11.30 0.25 -22.29
CA ALA A 714 12.04 -0.94 -21.96
C ALA A 714 12.93 -1.39 -23.12
N ASN A 715 14.02 -2.09 -22.79
CA ASN A 715 14.88 -2.75 -23.76
C ASN A 715 14.72 -4.26 -23.63
N ILE A 716 14.80 -4.96 -24.75
CA ILE A 716 14.72 -6.41 -24.74
C ILE A 716 15.95 -6.97 -24.05
N VAL A 717 15.70 -7.88 -23.10
CA VAL A 717 16.75 -8.70 -22.52
C VAL A 717 16.99 -9.81 -23.53
N THR A 718 17.86 -9.53 -24.52
CA THR A 718 18.49 -10.63 -25.25
C THR A 718 19.27 -11.42 -24.23
N SER A 719 18.81 -12.63 -23.93
CA SER A 719 19.70 -13.60 -23.30
C SER A 719 20.94 -13.64 -24.18
N GLU A 720 22.06 -13.14 -23.68
CA GLU A 720 23.35 -13.53 -24.21
C GLU A 720 23.40 -15.04 -24.02
N LYS A 721 22.95 -15.78 -25.04
CA LYS A 721 23.35 -17.17 -25.20
C LYS A 721 24.86 -17.10 -25.37
N LYS A 722 25.58 -17.18 -24.25
CA LYS A 722 26.96 -17.67 -24.24
C LYS A 722 26.95 -18.89 -25.17
N PRO A 723 27.87 -18.98 -26.14
CA PRO A 723 27.88 -20.11 -27.07
C PRO A 723 27.99 -21.38 -26.24
N HIS A 724 26.89 -22.13 -26.14
CA HIS A 724 26.94 -23.48 -25.61
C HIS A 724 27.88 -24.23 -26.55
N HIS A 725 29.04 -24.62 -26.05
CA HIS A 725 29.79 -25.71 -26.67
C HIS A 725 28.89 -26.94 -26.57
N SER A 726 28.11 -27.19 -27.63
CA SER A 726 27.26 -28.37 -27.73
C SER A 726 28.08 -29.63 -27.48
N ARG A 727 27.58 -30.53 -26.64
CA ARG A 727 28.35 -31.68 -26.09
C ARG A 727 28.79 -32.64 -27.20
N PHE A 728 28.08 -32.65 -28.32
CA PHE A 728 28.43 -33.49 -29.47
C PHE A 728 29.68 -33.02 -30.23
N MET A 729 30.13 -31.77 -30.07
CA MET A 729 31.30 -31.24 -30.78
C MET A 729 32.62 -31.84 -30.29
N THR A 730 32.65 -32.45 -29.10
CA THR A 730 33.80 -33.18 -28.57
C THR A 730 33.82 -34.65 -28.99
N HIS A 731 32.81 -35.13 -29.72
CA HIS A 731 32.69 -36.53 -30.11
C HIS A 731 33.74 -36.92 -31.18
N PRO A 732 34.39 -38.10 -31.11
CA PRO A 732 35.45 -38.49 -32.07
C PRO A 732 35.01 -38.54 -33.54
N LEU A 733 33.73 -38.86 -33.78
CA LEU A 733 33.13 -38.87 -35.13
C LEU A 733 32.72 -37.48 -35.63
N PHE A 734 32.83 -36.45 -34.80
CA PHE A 734 32.48 -35.08 -35.19
C PHE A 734 33.53 -34.51 -36.15
N LYS A 735 33.03 -34.01 -37.28
CA LYS A 735 33.78 -33.15 -38.19
C LYS A 735 32.92 -31.96 -38.52
N ASP A 736 33.54 -30.78 -38.49
CA ASP A 736 32.87 -29.54 -38.86
C ASP A 736 32.78 -29.41 -40.39
N PHE A 737 31.90 -30.23 -40.97
CA PHE A 737 31.66 -30.29 -42.41
C PHE A 737 30.22 -29.90 -42.74
N ASN A 738 30.06 -29.33 -43.93
CA ASN A 738 28.75 -29.15 -44.54
C ASN A 738 28.23 -30.47 -45.16
N SER A 739 27.02 -30.47 -45.72
CA SER A 739 26.41 -31.69 -46.29
C SER A 739 27.28 -32.30 -47.40
N GLU A 740 27.74 -31.48 -48.35
CA GLU A 740 28.54 -31.96 -49.48
C GLU A 740 29.93 -32.42 -49.05
N GLU A 741 30.57 -31.69 -48.13
CA GLU A 741 31.86 -32.06 -47.54
C GLU A 741 31.77 -33.37 -46.77
N SER A 742 30.67 -33.60 -46.03
CA SER A 742 30.44 -34.86 -45.30
C SER A 742 30.30 -36.05 -46.23
N GLU A 743 29.64 -35.88 -47.38
CA GLU A 743 29.47 -36.95 -48.37
C GLU A 743 30.77 -37.24 -49.11
N ARG A 744 31.52 -36.21 -49.52
CA ARG A 744 32.86 -36.39 -50.11
C ARG A 744 33.81 -37.10 -49.15
N TYR A 745 33.80 -36.70 -47.87
CA TYR A 745 34.63 -37.34 -46.86
C TYR A 745 34.29 -38.82 -46.69
N LEU A 746 33.00 -39.18 -46.60
CA LEU A 746 32.57 -40.57 -46.50
C LEU A 746 32.79 -41.37 -47.80
N ARG A 747 32.85 -40.71 -48.95
CA ARG A 747 33.22 -41.34 -50.23
C ARG A 747 34.68 -41.78 -50.22
N ASP A 748 35.57 -40.88 -49.84
CA ASP A 748 37.02 -41.06 -49.93
C ASP A 748 37.62 -41.87 -48.76
N ASN A 749 36.91 -41.91 -47.62
CA ASN A 749 37.33 -42.66 -46.43
C ASN A 749 36.56 -43.99 -46.26
N SER A 750 37.16 -44.94 -45.56
CA SER A 750 36.55 -46.25 -45.25
C SER A 750 35.48 -46.19 -44.14
N SER A 751 35.25 -45.02 -43.54
CA SER A 751 34.25 -44.83 -42.49
C SER A 751 32.81 -44.86 -43.06
N SER A 752 31.89 -45.51 -42.34
CA SER A 752 30.48 -45.60 -42.74
C SER A 752 29.55 -44.62 -42.00
N ILE A 753 30.07 -43.89 -41.01
CA ILE A 753 29.33 -42.95 -40.15
C ILE A 753 30.17 -41.69 -39.95
N LEU A 754 29.54 -40.52 -40.00
CA LEU A 754 30.13 -39.22 -39.65
C LEU A 754 29.12 -38.37 -38.88
N LEU A 755 29.58 -37.58 -37.91
CA LEU A 755 28.75 -36.61 -37.20
C LEU A 755 29.13 -35.20 -37.65
N ARG A 756 28.14 -34.36 -37.95
CA ARG A 756 28.34 -32.95 -38.32
C ARG A 756 27.32 -32.06 -37.63
N ARG A 757 27.54 -30.74 -37.70
CA ARG A 757 26.55 -29.75 -37.26
C ARG A 757 25.57 -29.39 -38.37
N SER A 758 24.32 -29.12 -38.00
CA SER A 758 23.32 -28.54 -38.88
C SER A 758 23.62 -27.06 -39.10
N ARG A 759 23.62 -26.59 -40.35
CA ARG A 759 23.78 -25.16 -40.68
C ARG A 759 22.55 -24.31 -40.32
N ARG A 760 21.37 -24.93 -40.16
CA ARG A 760 20.12 -24.19 -39.91
C ARG A 760 19.97 -23.77 -38.45
N ASP A 761 20.36 -24.65 -37.54
CA ASP A 761 20.04 -24.53 -36.12
C ASP A 761 21.12 -25.09 -35.20
N GLY A 762 22.28 -25.49 -35.73
CA GLY A 762 23.40 -25.99 -34.93
C GLY A 762 23.23 -27.40 -34.36
N SER A 763 22.10 -28.08 -34.61
CA SER A 763 21.81 -29.41 -34.08
C SER A 763 22.78 -30.49 -34.61
N PRO A 764 23.02 -31.59 -33.86
CA PRO A 764 23.78 -32.73 -34.35
C PRO A 764 23.08 -33.44 -35.51
N VAL A 765 23.86 -33.82 -36.53
CA VAL A 765 23.41 -34.61 -37.69
C VAL A 765 24.35 -35.78 -37.92
N VAL A 766 23.83 -37.00 -37.86
CA VAL A 766 24.56 -38.24 -38.15
C VAL A 766 24.37 -38.61 -39.62
N VAL A 767 25.47 -38.74 -40.34
CA VAL A 767 25.51 -39.07 -41.77
C VAL A 767 25.96 -40.52 -41.94
N LEU A 768 25.16 -41.34 -42.61
CA LEU A 768 25.41 -42.77 -42.86
C LEU A 768 25.68 -43.02 -44.35
N LYS A 769 26.74 -43.76 -44.66
CA LYS A 769 27.03 -44.24 -46.03
C LYS A 769 26.29 -45.54 -46.30
N VAL A 770 25.27 -45.50 -47.16
CA VAL A 770 24.50 -46.69 -47.56
C VAL A 770 25.15 -47.38 -48.75
N SER A 771 25.52 -46.60 -49.76
CA SER A 771 26.26 -47.04 -50.96
C SER A 771 27.20 -45.93 -51.42
N ASP A 772 28.02 -46.18 -52.44
CA ASP A 772 29.05 -45.21 -52.89
C ASP A 772 28.48 -43.82 -53.27
N ASP A 773 27.22 -43.79 -53.69
CA ASP A 773 26.49 -42.56 -54.06
C ASP A 773 25.22 -42.29 -53.22
N ILE A 774 24.99 -43.00 -52.11
CA ILE A 774 23.76 -42.83 -51.30
C ILE A 774 24.11 -42.61 -49.82
N TYR A 775 23.75 -41.43 -49.32
CA TYR A 775 24.02 -40.98 -47.96
C TYR A 775 22.73 -40.60 -47.24
N VAL A 776 22.57 -41.04 -45.98
CA VAL A 776 21.41 -40.73 -45.15
C VAL A 776 21.82 -39.75 -44.06
N HIS A 777 21.13 -38.60 -43.97
CA HIS A 777 21.39 -37.58 -42.97
C HIS A 777 20.29 -37.61 -41.91
N ILE A 778 20.64 -37.99 -40.68
CA ILE A 778 19.72 -38.13 -39.56
C ILE A 778 19.94 -36.97 -38.59
N LYS A 779 18.93 -36.11 -38.44
CA LYS A 779 18.97 -34.99 -37.49
C LYS A 779 18.53 -35.46 -36.10
N ILE A 780 19.32 -35.10 -35.08
CA ILE A 780 19.08 -35.44 -33.68
C ILE A 780 18.89 -34.13 -32.90
N GLN A 781 17.98 -34.14 -31.92
CA GLN A 781 17.79 -33.00 -31.01
C GLN A 781 18.61 -33.23 -29.74
N GLU A 782 19.39 -32.21 -29.34
CA GLU A 782 20.19 -32.22 -28.11
C GLU A 782 19.46 -31.38 -27.05
N ALA A 783 19.06 -32.02 -25.95
CA ALA A 783 18.59 -31.34 -24.73
C ALA A 783 19.39 -31.90 -23.54
N GLU A 784 18.76 -32.38 -22.46
CA GLU A 784 19.47 -33.14 -21.40
C GLU A 784 19.95 -34.51 -21.90
N LYS A 785 19.12 -35.14 -22.73
CA LYS A 785 19.38 -36.38 -23.50
C LYS A 785 19.35 -36.10 -25.01
N TYR A 786 19.70 -37.10 -25.81
CA TYR A 786 19.54 -37.04 -27.27
C TYR A 786 18.19 -37.63 -27.67
N TYR A 787 17.48 -36.94 -28.56
CA TYR A 787 16.16 -37.37 -29.03
C TYR A 787 16.15 -37.57 -30.54
N TYR A 788 15.63 -38.71 -30.96
CA TYR A 788 15.36 -39.02 -32.36
C TYR A 788 13.96 -39.64 -32.45
N LYS A 789 13.04 -38.93 -33.10
CA LYS A 789 11.60 -39.23 -33.09
C LYS A 789 11.05 -39.29 -31.65
N GLU A 790 10.37 -40.38 -31.28
CA GLU A 790 9.76 -40.60 -29.96
C GLU A 790 10.73 -41.26 -28.95
N ASP A 791 11.92 -41.65 -29.39
CA ASP A 791 12.91 -42.33 -28.55
C ASP A 791 13.93 -41.35 -27.94
N SER A 792 14.28 -41.62 -26.68
CA SER A 792 15.37 -40.93 -25.97
C SER A 792 16.59 -41.83 -25.80
N TYR A 793 17.77 -41.19 -25.79
CA TYR A 793 19.09 -41.82 -25.71
C TYR A 793 19.95 -41.02 -24.74
N ASP A 794 20.65 -41.72 -23.83
CA ASP A 794 21.43 -41.08 -22.77
C ASP A 794 22.69 -40.40 -23.34
N ASP A 795 23.31 -41.00 -24.36
CA ASP A 795 24.42 -40.40 -25.09
C ASP A 795 24.38 -40.69 -26.61
N LEU A 796 25.27 -40.04 -27.36
CA LEU A 796 25.32 -40.17 -28.81
C LEU A 796 25.86 -41.54 -29.26
N ASP A 797 26.70 -42.19 -28.44
CA ASP A 797 27.23 -43.53 -28.73
C ASP A 797 26.14 -44.59 -28.61
N GLU A 798 25.21 -44.43 -27.66
CA GLU A 798 24.02 -45.25 -27.49
C GLU A 798 23.12 -45.12 -28.72
N PHE A 799 22.84 -43.89 -29.19
CA PHE A 799 22.09 -43.67 -30.44
C PHE A 799 22.79 -44.34 -31.64
N ILE A 800 24.10 -44.14 -31.77
CA ILE A 800 24.87 -44.72 -32.88
C ILE A 800 24.83 -46.25 -32.82
N SER A 801 24.95 -46.84 -31.64
CA SER A 801 24.97 -48.29 -31.45
C SER A 801 23.60 -48.92 -31.65
N ARG A 802 22.57 -48.34 -31.02
CA ARG A 802 21.21 -48.90 -30.97
C ARG A 802 20.45 -48.70 -32.27
N THR A 803 20.70 -47.62 -33.00
CA THR A 803 19.92 -47.24 -34.19
C THR A 803 20.78 -47.15 -35.45
N ALA A 804 21.81 -46.29 -35.46
CA ALA A 804 22.59 -46.06 -36.70
C ALA A 804 23.35 -47.30 -37.22
N LYS A 805 23.99 -48.06 -36.32
CA LYS A 805 24.69 -49.31 -36.68
C LYS A 805 23.73 -50.43 -37.08
N LYS A 806 22.54 -50.49 -36.49
CA LYS A 806 21.49 -51.45 -36.90
C LYS A 806 20.99 -51.13 -38.30
N MET A 807 20.71 -49.86 -38.60
CA MET A 807 20.38 -49.42 -39.95
C MET A 807 21.46 -49.81 -40.97
N LEU A 808 22.74 -49.57 -40.67
CA LEU A 808 23.85 -50.01 -41.53
C LEU A 808 23.92 -51.53 -41.71
N THR A 809 23.60 -52.30 -40.67
CA THR A 809 23.53 -53.77 -40.75
C THR A 809 22.38 -54.21 -41.64
N ASN A 810 21.21 -53.57 -41.52
CA ASN A 810 20.07 -53.82 -42.40
C ASN A 810 20.39 -53.46 -43.86
N PHE A 811 21.04 -52.31 -44.09
CA PHE A 811 21.51 -51.93 -45.43
C PHE A 811 22.45 -53.00 -46.02
N LYS A 812 23.42 -53.50 -45.25
CA LYS A 812 24.33 -54.58 -45.69
C LYS A 812 23.60 -55.90 -45.95
N SER A 813 22.68 -56.28 -45.07
CA SER A 813 21.86 -57.49 -45.21
C SER A 813 21.04 -57.45 -46.51
N ILE A 814 20.40 -56.31 -46.80
CA ILE A 814 19.66 -56.09 -48.04
C ILE A 814 20.59 -56.20 -49.26
N LYS A 815 21.80 -55.61 -49.22
CA LYS A 815 22.78 -55.73 -50.33
C LYS A 815 23.20 -57.17 -50.60
N SER A 816 23.30 -57.99 -49.55
CA SER A 816 23.67 -59.41 -49.68
C SER A 816 22.54 -60.30 -50.20
N HIS A 817 21.32 -59.76 -50.33
CA HIS A 817 20.18 -60.53 -50.77
C HIS A 817 20.25 -60.86 -52.27
N LYS A 818 19.90 -62.09 -52.64
CA LYS A 818 20.01 -62.61 -54.02
C LYS A 818 19.23 -61.85 -55.10
N TYR A 819 18.22 -61.07 -54.70
CA TYR A 819 17.40 -60.25 -55.62
C TYR A 819 17.68 -58.75 -55.47
N TYR A 820 18.79 -58.37 -54.82
CA TYR A 820 19.26 -57.00 -54.77
C TYR A 820 20.10 -56.66 -56.01
N PHE A 821 19.90 -55.47 -56.53
CA PHE A 821 20.63 -54.91 -57.67
C PHE A 821 21.17 -53.54 -57.29
N GLU A 822 22.39 -53.24 -57.72
CA GLU A 822 23.06 -51.96 -57.42
C GLU A 822 22.40 -50.78 -58.13
N ASP A 823 21.92 -51.01 -59.35
CA ASP A 823 21.33 -50.00 -60.21
C ASP A 823 19.91 -50.38 -60.62
N GLU A 824 19.03 -49.39 -60.65
CA GLU A 824 17.64 -49.54 -61.08
C GLU A 824 17.53 -50.05 -62.53
N GLU A 825 18.46 -49.64 -63.39
CA GLU A 825 18.50 -50.03 -64.81
C GLU A 825 18.75 -51.54 -64.99
N LYS A 826 19.72 -52.10 -64.25
CA LYS A 826 20.01 -53.55 -64.26
C LYS A 826 18.85 -54.37 -63.70
N LEU A 827 18.15 -53.83 -62.69
CA LEU A 827 16.93 -54.43 -62.16
C LEU A 827 15.82 -54.45 -63.21
N LEU A 828 15.62 -53.34 -63.94
CA LEU A 828 14.65 -53.26 -65.03
C LEU A 828 14.95 -54.26 -66.15
N GLU A 829 16.22 -54.41 -66.54
CA GLU A 829 16.63 -55.44 -67.51
C GLU A 829 16.31 -56.86 -67.02
N TYR A 830 16.62 -57.18 -65.76
CA TYR A 830 16.29 -58.48 -65.15
C TYR A 830 14.78 -58.77 -65.12
N LEU A 831 13.96 -57.75 -64.83
CA LEU A 831 12.50 -57.85 -64.84
C LEU A 831 11.95 -58.02 -66.26
N ASN A 832 12.65 -57.53 -67.28
CA ASN A 832 12.23 -57.53 -68.67
C ASN A 832 12.59 -58.79 -69.46
N GLN A 833 13.44 -59.67 -68.93
CA GLN A 833 13.92 -60.90 -69.59
C GLN A 833 12.85 -61.99 -69.83
N GLY A 834 11.59 -61.78 -69.46
CA GLY A 834 10.47 -62.72 -69.72
C GLY A 834 10.55 -64.05 -68.95
N GLY A 835 9.39 -64.66 -68.67
CA GLY A 835 9.30 -65.93 -67.96
C GLY A 835 7.87 -66.28 -67.55
N SER A 836 7.66 -67.52 -67.09
CA SER A 836 6.34 -68.03 -66.63
C SER A 836 5.95 -67.60 -65.21
N TYR A 837 6.78 -66.79 -64.52
CA TYR A 837 6.55 -66.31 -63.15
C TYR A 837 6.87 -64.81 -63.01
N ILE A 838 6.22 -64.14 -62.07
CA ILE A 838 6.45 -62.73 -61.74
C ILE A 838 7.85 -62.59 -61.12
N ARG A 839 8.71 -61.83 -61.79
CA ARG A 839 10.03 -61.44 -61.26
C ARG A 839 9.90 -60.19 -60.39
N TYR A 840 10.70 -60.14 -59.33
CA TYR A 840 10.84 -58.98 -58.46
C TYR A 840 12.31 -58.80 -58.07
N GLY A 841 12.66 -57.58 -57.66
CA GLY A 841 13.97 -57.29 -57.10
C GLY A 841 13.99 -55.94 -56.38
N PHE A 842 15.13 -55.62 -55.79
CA PHE A 842 15.30 -54.48 -54.90
C PHE A 842 16.50 -53.63 -55.28
N CYS A 843 16.39 -52.32 -55.13
CA CYS A 843 17.50 -51.39 -55.24
C CYS A 843 17.33 -50.21 -54.26
N PHE A 844 18.42 -49.59 -53.81
CA PHE A 844 18.29 -48.38 -52.98
C PHE A 844 17.93 -47.16 -53.81
N SER A 845 17.00 -46.34 -53.31
CA SER A 845 16.60 -45.14 -54.03
C SER A 845 17.63 -44.02 -53.87
N LYS A 846 18.21 -43.57 -54.99
CA LYS A 846 19.00 -42.32 -55.02
C LYS A 846 18.15 -41.08 -54.73
N LYS A 847 16.87 -41.11 -55.14
CA LYS A 847 15.91 -40.01 -54.94
C LYS A 847 15.45 -39.87 -53.49
N TYR A 848 15.34 -40.99 -52.77
CA TYR A 848 14.94 -41.02 -51.35
C TYR A 848 15.95 -41.85 -50.54
N PRO A 849 17.09 -41.25 -50.15
CA PRO A 849 18.09 -41.93 -49.34
C PRO A 849 17.48 -42.51 -48.06
N GLY A 850 17.80 -43.77 -47.76
CA GLY A 850 17.21 -44.50 -46.63
C GLY A 850 15.95 -45.30 -46.97
N LYS A 851 15.45 -45.23 -48.20
CA LYS A 851 14.37 -46.09 -48.70
C LYS A 851 14.89 -47.16 -49.67
N LEU A 852 14.39 -48.38 -49.50
CA LEU A 852 14.55 -49.51 -50.41
C LEU A 852 13.40 -49.50 -51.42
N CYS A 853 13.71 -49.51 -52.71
CA CYS A 853 12.72 -49.64 -53.77
C CYS A 853 12.57 -51.10 -54.17
N MET A 854 11.37 -51.66 -54.00
CA MET A 854 10.98 -52.94 -54.56
C MET A 854 10.37 -52.72 -55.94
N MET A 855 10.83 -53.47 -56.94
CA MET A 855 10.28 -53.45 -58.28
C MET A 855 9.84 -54.84 -58.69
N TYR A 856 8.67 -54.96 -59.29
CA TYR A 856 8.15 -56.22 -59.82
C TYR A 856 7.25 -55.98 -61.03
N ARG A 857 7.09 -57.02 -61.86
CA ARG A 857 6.36 -56.92 -63.13
C ARG A 857 5.06 -57.73 -63.09
N ASP A 858 3.95 -57.02 -63.06
CA ASP A 858 2.58 -57.56 -63.11
C ASP A 858 1.80 -56.82 -64.21
N GLY A 859 2.02 -57.24 -65.46
CA GLY A 859 1.64 -56.50 -66.68
C GLY A 859 2.53 -55.28 -66.95
N TYR A 860 2.69 -54.40 -65.96
CA TYR A 860 3.55 -53.21 -65.96
C TYR A 860 4.57 -53.27 -64.82
N ASN A 861 5.63 -52.46 -64.90
CA ASN A 861 6.63 -52.36 -63.84
C ASN A 861 6.09 -51.50 -62.69
N ARG A 862 5.83 -52.12 -61.54
CA ARG A 862 5.41 -51.43 -60.30
C ARG A 862 6.62 -51.14 -59.42
N LYS A 863 6.57 -50.00 -58.71
CA LYS A 863 7.60 -49.55 -57.78
C LYS A 863 6.97 -49.26 -56.42
N GLU A 864 7.51 -49.86 -55.38
CA GLU A 864 7.10 -49.64 -53.99
C GLU A 864 8.32 -49.24 -53.16
N TYR A 865 8.12 -48.39 -52.15
CA TYR A 865 9.20 -47.88 -51.30
C TYR A 865 9.01 -48.35 -49.86
N ILE A 866 10.08 -48.90 -49.31
CA ILE A 866 10.15 -49.44 -47.95
C ILE A 866 11.16 -48.60 -47.20
N THR A 867 10.80 -48.05 -46.04
CA THR A 867 11.75 -47.30 -45.22
C THR A 867 12.64 -48.27 -44.46
N VAL A 868 13.96 -48.07 -44.51
CA VAL A 868 14.92 -48.92 -43.80
C VAL A 868 15.33 -48.22 -42.52
N GLU A 869 14.88 -48.75 -41.39
CA GLU A 869 15.25 -48.28 -40.05
C GLU A 869 15.85 -49.44 -39.24
N ASP A 870 15.55 -49.52 -37.94
CA ASP A 870 15.81 -50.71 -37.12
C ASP A 870 15.04 -51.94 -37.66
N TYR A 871 13.88 -51.69 -38.28
CA TYR A 871 13.08 -52.64 -39.04
C TYR A 871 12.84 -52.11 -40.47
N LEU A 872 12.40 -52.99 -41.37
CA LEU A 872 11.86 -52.58 -42.66
C LEU A 872 10.40 -52.14 -42.45
N VAL A 873 10.09 -50.89 -42.77
CA VAL A 873 8.75 -50.31 -42.54
C VAL A 873 8.04 -50.12 -43.87
N TYR A 874 6.89 -50.78 -44.03
CA TYR A 874 6.03 -50.64 -45.21
C TYR A 874 4.57 -50.54 -44.76
N GLU A 875 3.88 -49.47 -45.18
CA GLU A 875 2.47 -49.18 -44.81
C GLU A 875 2.17 -49.29 -43.30
N GLY A 876 3.11 -48.84 -42.46
CA GLY A 876 2.96 -48.87 -40.99
C GLY A 876 3.23 -50.23 -40.33
N LYS A 877 3.59 -51.27 -41.10
CA LYS A 877 4.00 -52.58 -40.57
C LYS A 877 5.52 -52.71 -40.56
N ASN A 878 6.04 -53.33 -39.49
CA ASN A 878 7.47 -53.57 -39.28
C ASN A 878 7.82 -55.01 -39.65
N PHE A 879 8.87 -55.19 -40.45
CA PHE A 879 9.40 -56.49 -40.84
C PHE A 879 10.87 -56.61 -40.40
N ALA A 880 11.24 -57.73 -39.78
CA ALA A 880 12.58 -57.95 -39.26
C ALA A 880 13.59 -58.33 -40.35
N SER A 881 13.11 -58.86 -41.49
CA SER A 881 13.97 -59.23 -42.62
C SER A 881 13.30 -58.98 -43.96
N LEU A 882 14.12 -58.87 -45.01
CA LEU A 882 13.61 -58.73 -46.37
C LEU A 882 12.80 -59.97 -46.81
N ASP A 883 13.19 -61.17 -46.36
CA ASP A 883 12.45 -62.41 -46.65
C ASP A 883 11.06 -62.43 -46.01
N GLU A 884 10.94 -61.93 -44.78
CA GLU A 884 9.65 -61.80 -44.09
C GLU A 884 8.73 -60.83 -44.83
N PHE A 885 9.26 -59.67 -45.22
CA PHE A 885 8.56 -58.71 -46.07
C PHE A 885 8.10 -59.33 -47.40
N VAL A 886 8.98 -60.09 -48.08
CA VAL A 886 8.64 -60.76 -49.34
C VAL A 886 7.55 -61.82 -49.15
N ARG A 887 7.57 -62.59 -48.06
CA ARG A 887 6.51 -63.57 -47.74
C ARG A 887 5.16 -62.88 -47.55
N TYR A 888 5.15 -61.80 -46.77
CA TYR A 888 3.96 -60.98 -46.58
C TYR A 888 3.43 -60.46 -47.93
N LYS A 889 4.29 -59.88 -48.76
CA LYS A 889 3.87 -59.33 -50.05
C LYS A 889 3.38 -60.39 -51.04
N LYS A 890 3.90 -61.62 -50.97
CA LYS A 890 3.42 -62.75 -51.79
C LYS A 890 2.10 -63.36 -51.29
N SER A 891 1.74 -63.12 -50.02
CA SER A 891 0.48 -63.61 -49.45
C SER A 891 -0.72 -62.70 -49.75
N LEU A 892 -0.43 -61.45 -50.14
CA LEU A 892 -1.37 -60.50 -50.74
C LEU A 892 -1.54 -60.81 -52.22
#